data_AF-A0A8C5CD80-F1
#
_entry.id   AF-A0A8C5CD80-F1
#
_cell.length_a   1.000
_cell.length_b   1.000
_cell.length_c   1.000
_cell.angle_alpha   90.00
_cell.angle_beta   90.00
_cell.angle_gamma   90.00
#
_symmetry.space_group_name_H-M   'P 1'
#
loop_
_entity.id
_entity.type
_entity.pdbx_description
1 polymer ?
#
loop_
_entity_poly.entity_id
_entity_poly.type
_entity_poly.pdbx_seq_one_letter_code
_entity_poly.pdbx_strand_id
1 'polypeptide(L)'
;MSSTVLAEVDWDGGFAIPVANAANKALQEEVMWKEKEKIRVENELERLKDKKQALSDHLKNAIQELPRTEGLCQAKECETASEKHLKALSEREAGCLHKELARVERELGLLKEKKSSEENDISKASQKLEELRSQLNWDQQTLDGWLEESALRDEDTMALVKFSQQDERRIKSLTLAIEKKTVEANQRRKALDNELTETVSTQIALDKSAENFRQAHQERQELLRQWENTIKQMKRRDTEMQQCTLQLAEVNQEGRARSAAVREKRDFLQTEEHNNRECERRISRAERQASELRQDLQEQELHRSRLQHELDSVKTTVDRTATDVESLRTQITSVKEEIQNKTVKLYKAELQNAALEDKLSKVTQTALSVEERALQLDQLLRDEDQVTKELDMQLQHHREALFGQRQNLQALRSKEKDLTAQILGSKAALASLKGHMGKLDQNLLKQQEIIYNQNIQIQQLESKVARLLGEVNTEEKQALEQETAQLTSALEQRTRTAQLLSIQLKELQDDIRCVRKEAERTGAENREMTTKMEELQLFNDTSDKELKKLRTTKQDTMVEENMVKLALRRLRDLLYNRADGVLSREKRRLQLQTAMKEREEEIRVHRQMLAKEMKIAQKERQELSVEVNQRLSKVDMMKKCYEVLTISMVTPEGEEDKSQAYYIIKAAQEKEGLRRKGDDLDAKIRKMETEIPALDNTIQLVNNCNSSYRKSFHRVFESGPEQEEKSRLEEQLRAAEEKQRYRRRQIRELQDDLQGMNRTMELLRQEEQAECERTHSAQLHVAQLNKEVDSQKEKLDRVTKQCSKLTRETRSAKSGAGRSFEERDMELRETRDFNRSVGRTLLEAVEDTPPLRASIHQYFLQANLSLPSPSSTRQSSRTSSARSSVSLRSSASSSASNSPRGSTLCSLTTRTLELGLAL
;
A
#
# COMPACT_ATOMS: atom_id res chain seq x y z
N MET A 1 146.76 -113.41 46.65
CA MET A 1 147.88 -114.34 46.92
C MET A 1 148.16 -114.36 48.42
N SER A 2 147.25 -114.96 49.19
CA SER A 2 147.34 -115.03 50.67
C SER A 2 146.35 -116.07 51.22
N SER A 3 146.16 -117.16 50.48
CA SER A 3 145.11 -118.17 50.70
C SER A 3 145.64 -119.60 50.46
N THR A 4 146.94 -119.79 50.67
CA THR A 4 147.71 -120.96 50.21
C THR A 4 148.82 -121.36 51.18
N VAL A 5 148.75 -120.93 52.45
CA VAL A 5 149.80 -121.17 53.48
C VAL A 5 149.21 -121.60 54.85
N LEU A 6 147.90 -121.44 55.07
CA LEU A 6 147.22 -121.89 56.29
C LEU A 6 146.17 -123.00 56.04
N ALA A 7 146.02 -123.43 54.80
CA ALA A 7 145.31 -124.68 54.45
C ALA A 7 146.17 -125.94 54.70
N GLU A 8 147.42 -125.78 55.16
CA GLU A 8 148.38 -126.86 55.40
C GLU A 8 148.59 -127.13 56.92
N VAL A 9 147.71 -126.61 57.78
CA VAL A 9 147.84 -126.67 59.26
C VAL A 9 146.50 -127.00 59.96
N ASP A 10 145.56 -127.61 59.25
CA ASP A 10 144.24 -128.04 59.75
C ASP A 10 143.49 -127.02 60.64
N TRP A 11 143.48 -125.76 60.21
CA TRP A 11 142.68 -124.68 60.80
C TRP A 11 141.42 -124.43 59.98
N ASP A 12 140.42 -125.31 60.15
CA ASP A 12 139.11 -125.16 59.49
C ASP A 12 137.93 -125.51 60.40
N GLY A 13 136.83 -124.77 60.23
CA GLY A 13 135.48 -125.20 60.61
C GLY A 13 135.12 -125.60 62.07
N GLY A 14 135.75 -125.08 63.15
CA GLY A 14 135.31 -125.46 64.50
C GLY A 14 135.72 -124.56 65.68
N PHE A 15 134.81 -124.42 66.67
CA PHE A 15 135.03 -123.69 67.94
C PHE A 15 135.85 -124.53 68.96
N ALA A 16 136.94 -125.15 68.50
CA ALA A 16 137.75 -126.12 69.25
C ALA A 16 139.20 -125.62 69.43
N ILE A 17 139.38 -124.59 70.26
CA ILE A 17 140.72 -124.12 70.64
C ILE A 17 141.39 -125.19 71.53
N PRO A 18 142.64 -125.61 71.28
CA PRO A 18 143.33 -126.57 72.15
C PRO A 18 143.65 -125.95 73.52
N VAL A 19 142.91 -126.32 74.56
CA VAL A 19 143.13 -125.78 75.92
C VAL A 19 143.88 -126.78 76.79
N ALA A 20 145.14 -126.47 77.10
CA ALA A 20 146.10 -127.34 77.79
C ALA A 20 145.85 -127.54 79.32
N ASN A 21 144.60 -127.46 79.79
CA ASN A 21 144.29 -127.61 81.21
C ASN A 21 142.88 -128.22 81.43
N ALA A 22 142.79 -129.22 82.33
CA ALA A 22 141.61 -130.07 82.51
C ALA A 22 140.33 -129.31 82.89
N ALA A 23 140.44 -128.20 83.63
CA ALA A 23 139.29 -127.39 84.06
C ALA A 23 138.44 -126.87 82.89
N ASN A 24 139.07 -126.51 81.76
CA ASN A 24 138.38 -125.93 80.62
C ASN A 24 137.67 -126.96 79.74
N LYS A 25 138.00 -128.26 79.88
CA LYS A 25 137.28 -129.34 79.21
C LYS A 25 135.90 -129.56 79.84
N ALA A 26 135.79 -129.48 81.17
CA ALA A 26 134.52 -129.58 81.88
C ALA A 26 133.55 -128.44 81.52
N LEU A 27 134.05 -127.21 81.37
CA LEU A 27 133.25 -126.05 80.94
C LEU A 27 132.66 -126.25 79.52
N GLN A 28 133.40 -126.88 78.60
CA GLN A 28 132.90 -127.15 77.26
C GLN A 28 131.74 -128.17 77.27
N GLU A 29 131.81 -129.19 78.11
CA GLU A 29 130.73 -130.17 78.29
C GLU A 29 129.47 -129.54 78.90
N GLU A 30 129.60 -128.56 79.82
CA GLU A 30 128.46 -127.84 80.39
C GLU A 30 127.75 -126.92 79.37
N VAL A 31 128.50 -126.23 78.50
CA VAL A 31 127.94 -125.40 77.42
C VAL A 31 127.11 -126.25 76.45
N MET A 32 127.65 -127.39 76.01
CA MET A 32 126.97 -128.31 75.09
C MET A 32 125.66 -128.90 75.66
N TRP A 33 125.50 -128.92 76.99
CA TRP A 33 124.23 -129.29 77.63
C TRP A 33 123.21 -128.14 77.57
N LYS A 34 123.62 -126.91 77.89
CA LYS A 34 122.72 -125.74 77.89
C LYS A 34 122.21 -125.36 76.50
N GLU A 35 122.98 -125.61 75.44
CA GLU A 35 122.52 -125.43 74.05
C GLU A 35 121.37 -126.38 73.67
N LYS A 36 121.39 -127.62 74.15
CA LYS A 36 120.29 -128.58 73.91
C LYS A 36 119.02 -128.19 74.67
N GLU A 37 119.18 -127.70 75.91
CA GLU A 37 118.07 -127.24 76.74
C GLU A 37 117.39 -125.99 76.13
N LYS A 38 118.19 -125.07 75.58
CA LYS A 38 117.72 -123.88 74.84
C LYS A 38 116.79 -124.25 73.67
N ILE A 39 117.21 -125.20 72.82
CA ILE A 39 116.46 -125.60 71.62
C ILE A 39 115.07 -126.14 71.98
N ARG A 40 114.90 -126.83 73.12
CA ARG A 40 113.57 -127.30 73.57
C ARG A 40 112.64 -126.12 73.86
N VAL A 41 113.13 -125.08 74.54
CA VAL A 41 112.33 -123.91 74.93
C VAL A 41 111.96 -123.03 73.73
N GLU A 42 112.85 -122.90 72.73
CA GLU A 42 112.55 -122.16 71.50
C GLU A 42 111.37 -122.77 70.72
N ASN A 43 111.31 -124.11 70.62
CA ASN A 43 110.20 -124.83 69.99
C ASN A 43 108.85 -124.68 70.72
N GLU A 44 108.85 -124.50 72.04
CA GLU A 44 107.62 -124.25 72.81
C GLU A 44 107.14 -122.81 72.67
N LEU A 45 108.09 -121.85 72.58
CA LEU A 45 107.79 -120.44 72.38
C LEU A 45 107.11 -120.17 71.03
N GLU A 46 107.53 -120.86 69.96
CA GLU A 46 106.94 -120.67 68.62
C GLU A 46 105.48 -121.14 68.55
N ARG A 47 105.16 -122.31 69.11
CA ARG A 47 103.76 -122.80 69.21
C ARG A 47 102.82 -121.84 69.94
N LEU A 48 103.35 -121.01 70.85
CA LEU A 48 102.59 -119.98 71.56
C LEU A 48 102.47 -118.68 70.74
N LYS A 49 103.47 -118.33 69.91
CA LYS A 49 103.38 -117.22 68.95
C LYS A 49 102.27 -117.48 67.92
N ASP A 50 102.22 -118.68 67.34
CA ASP A 50 101.24 -119.04 66.30
C ASP A 50 99.79 -118.93 66.80
N LYS A 51 99.51 -119.43 68.01
CA LYS A 51 98.19 -119.27 68.65
C LYS A 51 97.83 -117.81 68.92
N LYS A 52 98.81 -116.97 69.29
CA LYS A 52 98.59 -115.53 69.50
C LYS A 52 98.32 -114.81 68.18
N GLN A 53 99.00 -115.20 67.10
CA GLN A 53 98.80 -114.67 65.76
C GLN A 53 97.35 -114.88 65.30
N ALA A 54 96.87 -116.13 65.32
CA ALA A 54 95.52 -116.49 64.86
C ALA A 54 94.40 -115.77 65.64
N LEU A 55 94.54 -115.62 66.96
CA LEU A 55 93.57 -114.88 67.78
C LEU A 55 93.60 -113.35 67.49
N SER A 56 94.78 -112.80 67.20
CA SER A 56 94.91 -111.38 66.82
C SER A 56 94.23 -111.09 65.48
N ASP A 57 94.33 -112.00 64.51
CA ASP A 57 93.72 -111.82 63.19
C ASP A 57 92.20 -111.99 63.22
N HIS A 58 91.66 -112.90 64.03
CA HIS A 58 90.21 -112.95 64.30
C HIS A 58 89.70 -111.65 64.96
N LEU A 59 90.46 -111.07 65.89
CA LEU A 59 90.10 -109.80 66.54
C LEU A 59 90.05 -108.64 65.53
N LYS A 60 91.02 -108.56 64.60
CA LYS A 60 91.02 -107.55 63.52
C LYS A 60 89.77 -107.64 62.66
N ASN A 61 89.37 -108.85 62.24
CA ASN A 61 88.20 -109.06 61.40
C ASN A 61 86.91 -108.61 62.10
N ALA A 62 86.76 -108.92 63.40
CA ALA A 62 85.62 -108.44 64.21
C ALA A 62 85.61 -106.91 64.35
N ILE A 63 86.77 -106.27 64.49
CA ILE A 63 86.91 -104.81 64.54
C ILE A 63 86.62 -104.15 63.18
N GLN A 64 86.82 -104.84 62.05
CA GLN A 64 86.57 -104.29 60.71
C GLN A 64 85.08 -104.31 60.30
N GLU A 65 84.31 -105.32 60.71
CA GLU A 65 82.86 -105.38 60.41
C GLU A 65 82.03 -104.42 61.31
N LEU A 66 82.57 -104.00 62.45
CA LEU A 66 81.89 -103.08 63.38
C LEU A 66 81.58 -101.71 62.75
N PRO A 67 82.55 -100.91 62.24
CA PRO A 67 82.26 -99.62 61.60
C PRO A 67 81.45 -99.77 60.31
N ARG A 68 81.48 -100.95 59.66
CA ARG A 68 80.65 -101.25 58.49
C ARG A 68 79.16 -101.34 58.85
N THR A 69 78.84 -101.92 60.01
CA THR A 69 77.45 -101.97 60.50
C THR A 69 77.01 -100.62 61.08
N GLU A 70 77.87 -99.91 61.81
CA GLU A 70 77.59 -98.54 62.29
C GLU A 70 77.29 -97.57 61.14
N GLY A 71 78.11 -97.57 60.07
CA GLY A 71 77.89 -96.73 58.90
C GLY A 71 76.58 -97.05 58.15
N LEU A 72 76.13 -98.31 58.18
CA LEU A 72 74.87 -98.73 57.57
C LEU A 72 73.65 -98.26 58.39
N CYS A 73 73.76 -98.24 59.73
CA CYS A 73 72.78 -97.61 60.60
C CYS A 73 72.72 -96.09 60.40
N GLN A 74 73.88 -95.40 60.40
CA GLN A 74 73.95 -93.95 60.19
C GLN A 74 73.37 -93.52 58.83
N ALA A 75 73.59 -94.32 57.77
CA ALA A 75 72.97 -94.10 56.47
C ALA A 75 71.42 -94.14 56.56
N LYS A 76 70.85 -95.11 57.28
CA LYS A 76 69.39 -95.21 57.48
C LYS A 76 68.82 -94.10 58.35
N GLU A 77 69.56 -93.62 59.35
CA GLU A 77 69.17 -92.43 60.11
C GLU A 77 69.13 -91.18 59.22
N CYS A 78 70.13 -90.99 58.36
CA CYS A 78 70.17 -89.90 57.38
C CYS A 78 69.03 -89.99 56.35
N GLU A 79 68.72 -91.19 55.83
CA GLU A 79 67.57 -91.42 54.94
C GLU A 79 66.27 -90.98 55.63
N THR A 80 65.94 -91.49 56.82
CA THR A 80 64.67 -91.12 57.49
C THR A 80 64.62 -89.65 57.92
N ALA A 81 65.77 -89.00 58.17
CA ALA A 81 65.83 -87.57 58.38
C ALA A 81 65.51 -86.78 57.10
N SER A 82 65.99 -87.24 55.94
CA SER A 82 65.67 -86.65 54.63
C SER A 82 64.19 -86.83 54.26
N GLU A 83 63.58 -87.98 54.54
CA GLU A 83 62.14 -88.22 54.32
C GLU A 83 61.27 -87.31 55.20
N LYS A 84 61.61 -87.17 56.48
CA LYS A 84 60.94 -86.24 57.40
C LYS A 84 61.06 -84.80 56.92
N HIS A 85 62.21 -84.41 56.36
CA HIS A 85 62.42 -83.08 55.79
C HIS A 85 61.58 -82.87 54.52
N LEU A 86 61.58 -83.81 53.58
CA LEU A 86 60.77 -83.77 52.36
C LEU A 86 59.28 -83.72 52.66
N LYS A 87 58.80 -84.50 53.64
CA LYS A 87 57.42 -84.42 54.12
C LYS A 87 57.10 -83.04 54.73
N ALA A 88 57.98 -82.51 55.57
CA ALA A 88 57.79 -81.18 56.14
C ALA A 88 57.86 -80.04 55.11
N LEU A 89 58.54 -80.24 53.96
CA LEU A 89 58.46 -79.35 52.82
C LEU A 89 57.10 -79.46 52.11
N SER A 90 56.65 -80.66 51.77
CA SER A 90 55.36 -80.85 51.06
C SER A 90 54.15 -80.40 51.89
N GLU A 91 54.19 -80.55 53.22
CA GLU A 91 53.16 -80.01 54.13
C GLU A 91 53.16 -78.48 54.17
N ARG A 92 54.34 -77.83 54.05
CA ARG A 92 54.45 -76.37 53.95
C ARG A 92 54.00 -75.87 52.58
N GLU A 93 54.36 -76.56 51.50
CA GLU A 93 53.95 -76.24 50.14
C GLU A 93 52.43 -76.37 49.99
N ALA A 94 51.83 -77.46 50.48
CA ALA A 94 50.38 -77.61 50.56
C ALA A 94 49.73 -76.50 51.42
N GLY A 95 50.33 -76.14 52.55
CA GLY A 95 49.87 -75.02 53.39
C GLY A 95 50.01 -73.65 52.75
N CYS A 96 50.98 -73.45 51.85
CA CYS A 96 51.13 -72.24 51.04
C CYS A 96 50.11 -72.22 49.90
N LEU A 97 50.00 -73.30 49.11
CA LEU A 97 49.00 -73.45 48.05
C LEU A 97 47.57 -73.29 48.59
N HIS A 98 47.26 -73.80 49.79
CA HIS A 98 45.96 -73.59 50.42
C HIS A 98 45.72 -72.10 50.80
N LYS A 99 46.74 -71.37 51.27
CA LYS A 99 46.65 -69.93 51.51
C LYS A 99 46.52 -69.12 50.22
N GLU A 100 47.13 -69.58 49.13
CA GLU A 100 47.01 -68.95 47.81
C GLU A 100 45.65 -69.24 47.16
N LEU A 101 45.13 -70.47 47.27
CA LEU A 101 43.74 -70.78 46.90
C LEU A 101 42.77 -69.92 47.70
N ALA A 102 42.91 -69.87 49.03
CA ALA A 102 42.09 -68.99 49.88
C ALA A 102 42.36 -67.48 49.65
N ARG A 103 43.38 -67.08 48.88
CA ARG A 103 43.56 -65.71 48.37
C ARG A 103 42.78 -65.54 47.06
N VAL A 104 43.00 -66.42 46.10
CA VAL A 104 42.35 -66.42 44.78
C VAL A 104 40.82 -66.57 44.90
N GLU A 105 40.31 -67.35 45.86
CA GLU A 105 38.87 -67.48 46.14
C GLU A 105 38.26 -66.16 46.64
N ARG A 106 38.97 -65.39 47.48
CA ARG A 106 38.55 -64.06 47.92
C ARG A 106 38.67 -63.03 46.80
N GLU A 107 39.73 -63.08 46.00
CA GLU A 107 39.89 -62.25 44.80
C GLU A 107 38.78 -62.53 43.79
N LEU A 108 38.40 -63.80 43.59
CA LEU A 108 37.31 -64.24 42.73
C LEU A 108 35.92 -63.89 43.29
N GLY A 109 35.76 -63.87 44.63
CA GLY A 109 34.59 -63.31 45.30
C GLY A 109 34.44 -61.81 45.02
N LEU A 110 35.50 -61.03 45.29
CA LEU A 110 35.54 -59.58 44.99
C LEU A 110 35.35 -59.28 43.50
N LEU A 111 35.84 -60.14 42.59
CA LEU A 111 35.58 -60.01 41.15
C LEU A 111 34.13 -60.34 40.78
N LYS A 112 33.47 -61.27 41.46
CA LYS A 112 32.01 -61.52 41.29
C LYS A 112 31.18 -60.35 41.82
N GLU A 113 31.57 -59.74 42.93
CA GLU A 113 30.91 -58.56 43.50
C GLU A 113 31.10 -57.32 42.61
N LYS A 114 32.32 -57.10 42.09
CA LYS A 114 32.58 -56.07 41.08
C LYS A 114 31.77 -56.31 39.82
N LYS A 115 31.81 -57.53 39.27
CA LYS A 115 31.02 -57.91 38.10
C LYS A 115 29.54 -57.65 38.32
N SER A 116 28.96 -58.03 39.47
CA SER A 116 27.54 -57.79 39.72
C SER A 116 27.22 -56.31 39.95
N SER A 117 28.14 -55.51 40.50
CA SER A 117 27.97 -54.04 40.54
C SER A 117 28.02 -53.42 39.13
N GLU A 118 28.93 -53.88 38.27
CA GLU A 118 29.05 -53.47 36.87
C GLU A 118 27.82 -53.89 36.05
N GLU A 119 27.32 -55.13 36.20
CA GLU A 119 26.08 -55.59 35.57
C GLU A 119 24.85 -54.78 36.04
N ASN A 120 24.79 -54.42 37.32
CA ASN A 120 23.75 -53.53 37.84
C ASN A 120 23.86 -52.10 37.26
N ASP A 121 25.07 -51.55 37.13
CA ASP A 121 25.27 -50.20 36.57
C ASP A 121 25.07 -50.17 35.04
N ILE A 122 25.44 -51.24 34.33
CA ILE A 122 25.07 -51.46 32.92
C ILE A 122 23.55 -51.55 32.78
N SER A 123 22.85 -52.21 33.70
CA SER A 123 21.38 -52.30 33.70
C SER A 123 20.74 -50.92 33.91
N LYS A 124 21.22 -50.13 34.89
CA LYS A 124 20.79 -48.73 35.11
C LYS A 124 21.10 -47.83 33.90
N ALA A 125 22.25 -48.01 33.26
CA ALA A 125 22.63 -47.26 32.07
C ALA A 125 21.76 -47.64 30.86
N SER A 126 21.42 -48.92 30.72
CA SER A 126 20.52 -49.43 29.68
C SER A 126 19.09 -48.91 29.87
N GLN A 127 18.59 -48.89 31.11
CA GLN A 127 17.31 -48.26 31.44
C GLN A 127 17.32 -46.77 31.09
N LYS A 128 18.35 -46.02 31.48
CA LYS A 128 18.50 -44.60 31.12
C LYS A 128 18.59 -44.35 29.62
N LEU A 129 19.23 -45.25 28.87
CA LEU A 129 19.26 -45.19 27.40
C LEU A 129 17.87 -45.42 26.79
N GLU A 130 17.07 -46.32 27.37
CA GLU A 130 15.70 -46.56 26.90
C GLU A 130 14.74 -45.42 27.30
N GLU A 131 14.93 -44.84 28.49
CA GLU A 131 14.26 -43.59 28.91
C GLU A 131 14.59 -42.45 27.94
N LEU A 132 15.88 -42.23 27.63
CA LEU A 132 16.33 -41.22 26.66
C LEU A 132 15.84 -41.49 25.22
N ARG A 133 15.74 -42.77 24.81
CA ARG A 133 15.10 -43.14 23.52
C ARG A 133 13.61 -42.81 23.52
N SER A 134 12.90 -43.09 24.61
CA SER A 134 11.48 -42.75 24.71
C SER A 134 11.26 -41.23 24.70
N GLN A 135 12.14 -40.46 25.33
CA GLN A 135 12.15 -38.99 25.26
C GLN A 135 12.46 -38.50 23.83
N LEU A 136 13.52 -39.00 23.19
CA LEU A 136 13.86 -38.63 21.81
C LEU A 136 12.73 -38.95 20.82
N ASN A 137 12.01 -40.07 21.00
CA ASN A 137 10.85 -40.40 20.18
C ASN A 137 9.68 -39.43 20.42
N TRP A 138 9.47 -38.96 21.65
CA TRP A 138 8.49 -37.92 21.98
C TRP A 138 8.90 -36.53 21.45
N ASP A 139 10.17 -36.17 21.57
CA ASP A 139 10.73 -34.93 21.04
C ASP A 139 10.64 -34.91 19.51
N GLN A 140 10.85 -36.07 18.84
CA GLN A 140 10.64 -36.21 17.41
C GLN A 140 9.16 -36.12 17.03
N GLN A 141 8.25 -36.86 17.71
CA GLN A 141 6.81 -36.79 17.42
C GLN A 141 6.23 -35.38 17.65
N THR A 142 6.71 -34.67 18.67
CA THR A 142 6.30 -33.28 18.89
C THR A 142 6.90 -32.33 17.86
N LEU A 143 8.17 -32.51 17.45
CA LEU A 143 8.77 -31.75 16.36
C LEU A 143 8.03 -31.96 15.03
N ASP A 144 7.70 -33.20 14.67
CA ASP A 144 6.94 -33.54 13.47
C ASP A 144 5.55 -32.87 13.51
N GLY A 145 4.86 -32.90 14.66
CA GLY A 145 3.60 -32.17 14.87
C GLY A 145 3.74 -30.64 14.79
N TRP A 146 4.84 -30.05 15.29
CA TRP A 146 5.13 -28.62 15.12
C TRP A 146 5.41 -28.25 13.65
N LEU A 147 6.03 -29.15 12.88
CA LEU A 147 6.27 -28.97 11.44
C LEU A 147 4.96 -29.08 10.64
N GLU A 148 4.07 -30.01 10.99
CA GLU A 148 2.72 -30.09 10.42
C GLU A 148 1.87 -28.84 10.76
N GLU A 149 1.87 -28.38 12.01
CA GLU A 149 1.21 -27.12 12.39
C GLU A 149 1.81 -25.91 11.68
N SER A 150 3.13 -25.87 11.45
CA SER A 150 3.77 -24.80 10.69
C SER A 150 3.34 -24.84 9.22
N ALA A 151 3.36 -26.02 8.59
CA ALA A 151 2.95 -26.19 7.20
C ALA A 151 1.48 -25.80 6.98
N LEU A 152 0.57 -26.18 7.89
CA LEU A 152 -0.82 -25.76 7.85
C LEU A 152 -0.98 -24.23 7.99
N ARG A 153 -0.18 -23.57 8.84
CA ARG A 153 -0.17 -22.10 8.94
C ARG A 153 0.44 -21.42 7.72
N ASP A 154 1.41 -22.04 7.06
CA ASP A 154 1.97 -21.56 5.79
C ASP A 154 0.97 -21.74 4.63
N GLU A 155 0.15 -22.80 4.64
CA GLU A 155 -0.98 -22.96 3.72
C GLU A 155 -2.11 -21.94 3.98
N ASP A 156 -2.50 -21.73 5.24
CA ASP A 156 -3.50 -20.72 5.65
C ASP A 156 -3.04 -19.29 5.31
N THR A 157 -1.77 -18.94 5.58
CA THR A 157 -1.24 -17.63 5.19
C THR A 157 -1.13 -17.48 3.68
N MET A 158 -0.79 -18.54 2.94
CA MET A 158 -0.92 -18.54 1.47
C MET A 158 -2.37 -18.39 1.00
N ALA A 159 -3.37 -18.95 1.71
CA ALA A 159 -4.78 -18.76 1.41
C ALA A 159 -5.21 -17.31 1.65
N LEU A 160 -4.85 -16.72 2.80
CA LEU A 160 -5.07 -15.30 3.11
C LEU A 160 -4.40 -14.37 2.09
N VAL A 161 -3.16 -14.67 1.66
CA VAL A 161 -2.49 -13.92 0.58
C VAL A 161 -3.26 -14.06 -0.75
N LYS A 162 -3.72 -15.26 -1.12
CA LYS A 162 -4.54 -15.47 -2.33
C LYS A 162 -5.85 -14.68 -2.27
N PHE A 163 -6.55 -14.64 -1.13
CA PHE A 163 -7.76 -13.83 -0.95
C PHE A 163 -7.45 -12.32 -0.99
N SER A 164 -6.44 -11.83 -0.27
CA SER A 164 -6.06 -10.42 -0.31
C SER A 164 -5.71 -9.92 -1.72
N GLN A 165 -5.08 -10.77 -2.56
CA GLN A 165 -4.84 -10.45 -3.97
C GLN A 165 -6.11 -10.45 -4.84
N GLN A 166 -7.12 -11.27 -4.50
CA GLN A 166 -8.43 -11.23 -5.17
C GLN A 166 -9.20 -9.98 -4.75
N ASP A 167 -9.20 -9.64 -3.47
CA ASP A 167 -9.80 -8.43 -2.93
C ASP A 167 -9.12 -7.17 -3.49
N GLU A 168 -7.80 -7.12 -3.58
CA GLU A 168 -7.09 -6.04 -4.26
C GLU A 168 -7.54 -5.87 -5.72
N ARG A 169 -7.65 -6.97 -6.47
CA ARG A 169 -8.15 -6.95 -7.87
C ARG A 169 -9.60 -6.47 -7.90
N ARG A 170 -10.42 -6.88 -6.94
CA ARG A 170 -11.82 -6.47 -6.82
C ARG A 170 -11.94 -4.98 -6.49
N ILE A 171 -11.21 -4.48 -5.50
CA ILE A 171 -11.10 -3.07 -5.13
C ILE A 171 -10.65 -2.26 -6.35
N LYS A 172 -9.55 -2.64 -7.02
CA LYS A 172 -9.07 -1.96 -8.25
C LYS A 172 -10.16 -1.92 -9.33
N SER A 173 -10.91 -3.00 -9.54
CA SER A 173 -12.04 -3.03 -10.49
C SER A 173 -13.21 -2.12 -10.08
N LEU A 174 -13.49 -1.99 -8.79
CA LEU A 174 -14.55 -1.13 -8.25
C LEU A 174 -14.14 0.35 -8.25
N THR A 175 -12.88 0.68 -7.94
CA THR A 175 -12.32 2.02 -8.05
C THR A 175 -12.42 2.53 -9.49
N LEU A 176 -11.98 1.74 -10.48
CA LEU A 176 -12.11 2.09 -11.91
C LEU A 176 -13.59 2.24 -12.33
N ALA A 177 -14.50 1.46 -11.76
CA ALA A 177 -15.94 1.62 -12.00
C ALA A 177 -16.51 2.91 -11.39
N ILE A 178 -16.07 3.30 -10.19
CA ILE A 178 -16.43 4.55 -9.52
C ILE A 178 -15.86 5.76 -10.28
N GLU A 179 -14.60 5.70 -10.71
CA GLU A 179 -13.98 6.72 -11.57
C GLU A 179 -14.75 6.89 -12.88
N LYS A 180 -15.06 5.78 -13.58
CA LYS A 180 -15.88 5.84 -14.79
C LYS A 180 -17.27 6.43 -14.52
N LYS A 181 -17.94 6.05 -13.42
CA LYS A 181 -19.29 6.56 -13.09
C LYS A 181 -19.29 8.01 -12.62
N THR A 182 -18.24 8.48 -11.94
CA THR A 182 -18.09 9.89 -11.58
C THR A 182 -17.73 10.76 -12.79
N VAL A 183 -16.95 10.25 -13.76
CA VAL A 183 -16.75 10.91 -15.07
C VAL A 183 -18.06 10.98 -15.85
N GLU A 184 -18.79 9.87 -15.98
CA GLU A 184 -20.12 9.85 -16.62
C GLU A 184 -21.11 10.82 -15.93
N ALA A 185 -21.10 10.90 -14.60
CA ALA A 185 -21.98 11.81 -13.85
C ALA A 185 -21.60 13.28 -14.06
N ASN A 186 -20.30 13.61 -14.08
CA ASN A 186 -19.85 14.97 -14.40
C ASN A 186 -20.13 15.34 -15.87
N GLN A 187 -20.10 14.39 -16.81
CA GLN A 187 -20.52 14.60 -18.20
C GLN A 187 -22.04 14.87 -18.28
N ARG A 188 -22.88 14.07 -17.59
CA ARG A 188 -24.33 14.31 -17.52
C ARG A 188 -24.67 15.63 -16.84
N ARG A 189 -23.95 16.04 -15.79
CA ARG A 189 -24.14 17.36 -15.17
C ARG A 189 -23.81 18.47 -16.16
N LYS A 190 -22.66 18.43 -16.84
CA LYS A 190 -22.30 19.43 -17.87
C LYS A 190 -23.33 19.49 -19.01
N ALA A 191 -23.89 18.36 -19.44
CA ALA A 191 -24.96 18.35 -20.42
C ALA A 191 -26.22 19.06 -19.87
N LEU A 192 -26.65 18.74 -18.65
CA LEU A 192 -27.78 19.42 -18.00
C LEU A 192 -27.52 20.91 -17.74
N ASP A 193 -26.29 21.30 -17.39
CA ASP A 193 -25.86 22.69 -17.23
C ASP A 193 -25.99 23.44 -18.58
N ASN A 194 -25.59 22.81 -19.69
CA ASN A 194 -25.75 23.37 -21.04
C ASN A 194 -27.24 23.50 -21.43
N GLU A 195 -28.03 22.44 -21.31
CA GLU A 195 -29.47 22.42 -21.59
C GLU A 195 -30.22 23.46 -20.74
N LEU A 196 -29.79 23.69 -19.49
CA LEU A 196 -30.29 24.78 -18.64
C LEU A 196 -29.95 26.16 -19.23
N THR A 197 -28.72 26.38 -19.71
CA THR A 197 -28.37 27.66 -20.37
C THR A 197 -29.12 27.86 -21.70
N GLU A 198 -29.36 26.80 -22.47
CA GLU A 198 -30.12 26.87 -23.73
C GLU A 198 -31.60 27.16 -23.47
N THR A 199 -32.24 26.46 -22.51
CA THR A 199 -33.62 26.73 -22.09
C THR A 199 -33.80 28.12 -21.46
N VAL A 200 -32.84 28.61 -20.67
CA VAL A 200 -32.85 30.00 -20.16
C VAL A 200 -32.66 31.00 -21.30
N SER A 201 -31.77 30.75 -22.25
CA SER A 201 -31.55 31.66 -23.40
C SER A 201 -32.77 31.74 -24.32
N THR A 202 -33.47 30.62 -24.54
CA THR A 202 -34.69 30.58 -25.35
C THR A 202 -35.88 31.18 -24.62
N GLN A 203 -35.98 31.01 -23.29
CA GLN A 203 -36.95 31.74 -22.47
C GLN A 203 -36.73 33.26 -22.55
N ILE A 204 -35.49 33.74 -22.42
CA ILE A 204 -35.16 35.17 -22.58
C ILE A 204 -35.52 35.67 -23.99
N ALA A 205 -35.28 34.86 -25.04
CA ALA A 205 -35.69 35.19 -26.40
C ALA A 205 -37.22 35.23 -26.58
N LEU A 206 -37.96 34.32 -25.93
CA LEU A 206 -39.43 34.33 -25.91
C LEU A 206 -39.96 35.56 -25.18
N ASP A 207 -39.43 35.90 -24.00
CA ASP A 207 -39.84 37.08 -23.23
C ASP A 207 -39.54 38.37 -23.99
N LYS A 208 -38.37 38.46 -24.65
CA LYS A 208 -38.03 39.56 -25.55
C LYS A 208 -38.96 39.63 -26.76
N SER A 209 -39.38 38.49 -27.31
CA SER A 209 -40.40 38.47 -28.38
C SER A 209 -41.76 38.94 -27.87
N ALA A 210 -42.15 38.58 -26.64
CA ALA A 210 -43.39 39.01 -26.00
C ALA A 210 -43.39 40.51 -25.66
N GLU A 211 -42.24 41.08 -25.28
CA GLU A 211 -42.07 42.54 -25.19
C GLU A 211 -42.26 43.22 -26.55
N ASN A 212 -41.61 42.71 -27.59
CA ASN A 212 -41.74 43.24 -28.95
C ASN A 212 -43.20 43.13 -29.46
N PHE A 213 -43.91 42.04 -29.15
CA PHE A 213 -45.34 41.91 -29.46
C PHE A 213 -46.20 42.91 -28.68
N ARG A 214 -45.88 43.20 -27.41
CA ARG A 214 -46.57 44.26 -26.63
C ARG A 214 -46.34 45.65 -27.24
N GLN A 215 -45.11 45.95 -27.65
CA GLN A 215 -44.76 47.21 -28.34
C GLN A 215 -45.51 47.33 -29.68
N ALA A 216 -45.44 46.33 -30.55
CA ALA A 216 -46.18 46.30 -31.81
C ALA A 216 -47.71 46.40 -31.61
N HIS A 217 -48.25 45.87 -30.50
CA HIS A 217 -49.66 46.07 -30.14
C HIS A 217 -49.99 47.50 -29.70
N GLN A 218 -49.09 48.17 -28.98
CA GLN A 218 -49.22 49.58 -28.60
C GLN A 218 -49.15 50.47 -29.84
N GLU A 219 -48.12 50.31 -30.68
CA GLU A 219 -47.98 50.99 -31.97
C GLU A 219 -49.22 50.78 -32.85
N ARG A 220 -49.75 49.56 -32.93
CA ARG A 220 -51.01 49.26 -33.64
C ARG A 220 -52.22 49.97 -33.02
N GLN A 221 -52.33 50.07 -31.70
CA GLN A 221 -53.42 50.81 -31.04
C GLN A 221 -53.31 52.33 -31.26
N GLU A 222 -52.10 52.88 -31.28
CA GLU A 222 -51.85 54.28 -31.61
C GLU A 222 -52.18 54.58 -33.07
N LEU A 223 -51.74 53.73 -33.99
CA LEU A 223 -52.06 53.84 -35.42
C LEU A 223 -53.57 53.67 -35.68
N LEU A 224 -54.24 52.75 -34.96
CA LEU A 224 -55.71 52.65 -34.99
C LEU A 224 -56.39 53.91 -34.43
N ARG A 225 -55.88 54.52 -33.35
CA ARG A 225 -56.37 55.82 -32.85
C ARG A 225 -56.17 56.94 -33.87
N GLN A 226 -55.04 56.98 -34.56
CA GLN A 226 -54.78 57.93 -35.64
C GLN A 226 -55.78 57.74 -36.80
N TRP A 227 -56.01 56.49 -37.23
CA TRP A 227 -57.02 56.15 -38.24
C TRP A 227 -58.45 56.45 -37.81
N GLU A 228 -58.83 56.16 -36.57
CA GLU A 228 -60.12 56.59 -36.02
C GLU A 228 -60.27 58.11 -36.06
N ASN A 229 -59.20 58.85 -35.76
CA ASN A 229 -59.23 60.31 -35.76
C ASN A 229 -59.30 60.89 -37.18
N THR A 230 -58.60 60.32 -38.16
CA THR A 230 -58.75 60.72 -39.58
C THR A 230 -60.14 60.35 -40.12
N ILE A 231 -60.70 59.20 -39.75
CA ILE A 231 -62.09 58.84 -40.09
C ILE A 231 -63.09 59.78 -39.42
N LYS A 232 -62.88 60.20 -38.16
CA LYS A 232 -63.73 61.19 -37.47
C LYS A 232 -63.61 62.59 -38.13
N GLN A 233 -62.41 62.98 -38.58
CA GLN A 233 -62.22 64.23 -39.35
C GLN A 233 -62.85 64.15 -40.74
N MET A 234 -62.75 63.02 -41.43
CA MET A 234 -63.39 62.77 -42.73
C MET A 234 -64.92 62.86 -42.58
N LYS A 235 -65.51 62.13 -41.63
CA LYS A 235 -66.96 62.21 -41.35
C LYS A 235 -67.44 63.61 -40.99
N ARG A 236 -66.63 64.41 -40.27
CA ARG A 236 -66.93 65.83 -40.02
C ARG A 236 -66.96 66.62 -41.32
N ARG A 237 -65.94 66.48 -42.18
CA ARG A 237 -65.91 67.09 -43.51
C ARG A 237 -67.03 66.60 -44.42
N ASP A 238 -67.46 65.36 -44.32
CA ASP A 238 -68.62 64.85 -45.04
C ASP A 238 -69.92 65.52 -44.55
N THR A 239 -70.09 65.72 -43.24
CA THR A 239 -71.24 66.47 -42.70
C THR A 239 -71.17 67.97 -42.99
N GLU A 240 -69.99 68.58 -42.99
CA GLU A 240 -69.77 69.98 -43.40
C GLU A 240 -70.09 70.13 -44.90
N MET A 241 -69.63 69.20 -45.74
CA MET A 241 -69.93 69.15 -47.17
C MET A 241 -71.42 68.90 -47.43
N GLN A 242 -72.10 68.07 -46.63
CA GLN A 242 -73.56 67.90 -46.69
C GLN A 242 -74.31 69.17 -46.28
N GLN A 243 -73.83 69.90 -45.26
CA GLN A 243 -74.39 71.20 -44.89
C GLN A 243 -74.18 72.22 -46.02
N CYS A 244 -73.01 72.25 -46.67
CA CYS A 244 -72.75 73.10 -47.82
C CYS A 244 -73.59 72.71 -49.06
N THR A 245 -73.85 71.42 -49.32
CA THR A 245 -74.74 71.03 -50.43
C THR A 245 -76.21 71.30 -50.13
N LEU A 246 -76.64 71.24 -48.87
CA LEU A 246 -77.96 71.71 -48.44
C LEU A 246 -78.09 73.23 -48.60
N GLN A 247 -77.12 74.01 -48.13
CA GLN A 247 -77.08 75.48 -48.33
C GLN A 247 -77.06 75.85 -49.83
N LEU A 248 -76.30 75.12 -50.65
CA LEU A 248 -76.34 75.29 -52.10
C LEU A 248 -77.70 74.89 -52.69
N ALA A 249 -78.38 73.87 -52.16
CA ALA A 249 -79.73 73.51 -52.60
C ALA A 249 -80.77 74.57 -52.20
N GLU A 250 -80.68 75.15 -51.00
CA GLU A 250 -81.49 76.26 -50.52
C GLU A 250 -81.29 77.51 -51.40
N VAL A 251 -80.04 77.94 -51.62
CA VAL A 251 -79.71 79.06 -52.50
C VAL A 251 -80.15 78.81 -53.95
N ASN A 252 -80.08 77.57 -54.44
CA ASN A 252 -80.65 77.20 -55.74
C ASN A 252 -82.19 77.21 -55.76
N GLN A 253 -82.86 76.87 -54.66
CA GLN A 253 -84.32 77.00 -54.53
C GLN A 253 -84.73 78.48 -54.48
N GLU A 254 -84.03 79.33 -53.72
CA GLU A 254 -84.23 80.77 -53.76
C GLU A 254 -84.00 81.33 -55.17
N GLY A 255 -82.92 80.90 -55.84
CA GLY A 255 -82.61 81.29 -57.22
C GLY A 255 -83.72 80.89 -58.20
N ARG A 256 -84.29 79.69 -58.05
CA ARG A 256 -85.46 79.23 -58.83
C ARG A 256 -86.72 80.00 -58.50
N ALA A 257 -86.97 80.32 -57.23
CA ALA A 257 -88.13 81.10 -56.80
C ALA A 257 -88.06 82.56 -57.30
N ARG A 258 -86.91 83.22 -57.17
CA ARG A 258 -86.63 84.54 -57.77
C ARG A 258 -86.79 84.48 -59.30
N SER A 259 -86.33 83.40 -59.94
CA SER A 259 -86.48 83.18 -61.39
C SER A 259 -87.91 82.79 -61.82
N ALA A 260 -88.77 82.36 -60.89
CA ALA A 260 -90.20 82.17 -61.12
C ALA A 260 -90.93 83.51 -61.02
N ALA A 261 -90.72 84.27 -59.94
CA ALA A 261 -91.26 85.61 -59.77
C ALA A 261 -90.84 86.57 -60.90
N VAL A 262 -89.60 86.50 -61.40
CA VAL A 262 -89.15 87.28 -62.57
C VAL A 262 -89.84 86.85 -63.87
N ARG A 263 -90.21 85.57 -64.03
CA ARG A 263 -91.06 85.12 -65.15
C ARG A 263 -92.48 85.62 -64.98
N GLU A 264 -93.11 85.43 -63.84
CA GLU A 264 -94.45 85.96 -63.54
C GLU A 264 -94.55 87.47 -63.78
N LYS A 265 -93.51 88.25 -63.42
CA LYS A 265 -93.45 89.69 -63.72
C LYS A 265 -93.22 90.01 -65.20
N ARG A 266 -92.49 89.18 -65.95
CA ARG A 266 -92.35 89.29 -67.41
C ARG A 266 -93.66 88.93 -68.12
N ASP A 267 -94.31 87.86 -67.70
CA ASP A 267 -95.53 87.35 -68.31
C ASP A 267 -96.69 88.31 -68.03
N PHE A 268 -96.76 88.88 -66.82
CA PHE A 268 -97.63 90.01 -66.48
C PHE A 268 -97.36 91.24 -67.37
N LEU A 269 -96.10 91.61 -67.57
CA LEU A 269 -95.73 92.71 -68.48
C LEU A 269 -96.15 92.43 -69.93
N GLN A 270 -96.04 91.18 -70.40
CA GLN A 270 -96.53 90.78 -71.73
C GLN A 270 -98.06 90.83 -71.84
N THR A 271 -98.80 90.47 -70.78
CA THR A 271 -100.26 90.66 -70.76
C THR A 271 -100.64 92.15 -70.78
N GLU A 272 -99.93 93.00 -70.04
CA GLU A 272 -100.17 94.45 -70.05
C GLU A 272 -99.76 95.09 -71.39
N GLU A 273 -98.70 94.63 -72.06
CA GLU A 273 -98.40 94.99 -73.45
C GLU A 273 -99.53 94.57 -74.40
N HIS A 274 -100.12 93.38 -74.22
CA HIS A 274 -101.23 92.95 -75.06
C HIS A 274 -102.49 93.79 -74.82
N ASN A 275 -102.81 94.07 -73.55
CA ASN A 275 -103.93 94.91 -73.13
C ASN A 275 -103.79 96.33 -73.72
N ASN A 276 -102.60 96.93 -73.63
CA ASN A 276 -102.32 98.23 -74.24
C ASN A 276 -102.48 98.18 -75.77
N ARG A 277 -101.92 97.17 -76.46
CA ARG A 277 -102.13 96.98 -77.91
C ARG A 277 -103.60 96.77 -78.28
N GLU A 278 -104.44 96.22 -77.40
CA GLU A 278 -105.89 96.13 -77.63
C GLU A 278 -106.63 97.45 -77.38
N CYS A 279 -106.22 98.22 -76.36
CA CYS A 279 -106.69 99.58 -76.13
C CYS A 279 -106.35 100.51 -77.30
N GLU A 280 -105.12 100.45 -77.85
CA GLU A 280 -104.73 101.16 -79.07
C GLU A 280 -105.64 100.79 -80.26
N ARG A 281 -105.93 99.49 -80.45
CA ARG A 281 -106.85 98.99 -81.48
C ARG A 281 -108.29 99.47 -81.27
N ARG A 282 -108.72 99.67 -80.02
CA ARG A 282 -110.04 100.27 -79.68
C ARG A 282 -110.07 101.78 -79.93
N ILE A 283 -109.05 102.51 -79.52
CA ILE A 283 -108.89 103.96 -79.80
C ILE A 283 -108.91 104.19 -81.31
N SER A 284 -108.11 103.43 -82.07
CA SER A 284 -108.07 103.47 -83.54
C SER A 284 -109.43 103.23 -84.21
N ARG A 285 -110.35 102.49 -83.57
CA ARG A 285 -111.72 102.29 -84.08
C ARG A 285 -112.61 103.48 -83.75
N ALA A 286 -112.56 103.98 -82.52
CA ALA A 286 -113.31 105.15 -82.09
C ALA A 286 -112.90 106.42 -82.88
N GLU A 287 -111.62 106.58 -83.20
CA GLU A 287 -111.12 107.70 -84.01
C GLU A 287 -111.68 107.70 -85.45
N ARG A 288 -111.83 106.52 -86.08
CA ARG A 288 -112.46 106.39 -87.40
C ARG A 288 -113.94 106.78 -87.33
N GLN A 289 -114.68 106.24 -86.36
CA GLN A 289 -116.09 106.59 -86.12
C GLN A 289 -116.26 108.09 -85.82
N ALA A 290 -115.33 108.70 -85.08
CA ALA A 290 -115.33 110.14 -84.82
C ALA A 290 -114.93 110.98 -86.06
N SER A 291 -114.30 110.40 -87.08
CA SER A 291 -114.04 111.05 -88.37
C SER A 291 -115.22 110.93 -89.34
N GLU A 292 -115.88 109.77 -89.38
CA GLU A 292 -117.11 109.51 -90.14
C GLU A 292 -118.23 110.48 -89.68
N LEU A 293 -118.52 110.50 -88.36
CA LEU A 293 -119.53 111.38 -87.77
C LEU A 293 -119.23 112.89 -87.93
N ARG A 294 -117.98 113.28 -88.24
CA ARG A 294 -117.63 114.68 -88.56
C ARG A 294 -117.90 115.04 -90.02
N GLN A 295 -117.80 114.07 -90.94
CA GLN A 295 -118.17 114.27 -92.34
C GLN A 295 -119.70 114.37 -92.47
N ASP A 296 -120.44 113.46 -91.83
CA ASP A 296 -121.91 113.50 -91.75
C ASP A 296 -122.41 114.86 -91.28
N LEU A 297 -121.80 115.43 -90.23
CA LEU A 297 -122.19 116.72 -89.67
C LEU A 297 -122.00 117.88 -90.67
N GLN A 298 -120.89 117.89 -91.41
CA GLN A 298 -120.64 118.89 -92.45
C GLN A 298 -121.63 118.79 -93.62
N GLU A 299 -122.02 117.58 -94.03
CA GLU A 299 -123.04 117.39 -95.07
C GLU A 299 -124.43 117.87 -94.62
N GLN A 300 -124.80 117.62 -93.36
CA GLN A 300 -126.05 118.12 -92.78
C GLN A 300 -126.05 119.65 -92.62
N GLU A 301 -124.93 120.26 -92.23
CA GLU A 301 -124.80 121.74 -92.18
C GLU A 301 -124.95 122.37 -93.57
N LEU A 302 -124.35 121.77 -94.60
CA LEU A 302 -124.52 122.20 -95.99
C LEU A 302 -125.99 122.07 -96.43
N HIS A 303 -126.68 120.98 -96.11
CA HIS A 303 -128.11 120.82 -96.40
C HIS A 303 -128.97 121.87 -95.68
N ARG A 304 -128.69 122.15 -94.40
CA ARG A 304 -129.38 123.16 -93.60
C ARG A 304 -129.25 124.56 -94.21
N SER A 305 -128.07 124.90 -94.76
CA SER A 305 -127.84 126.20 -95.39
C SER A 305 -128.70 126.42 -96.66
N ARG A 306 -128.85 125.39 -97.51
CA ARG A 306 -129.67 125.44 -98.72
C ARG A 306 -131.14 125.71 -98.40
N LEU A 307 -131.71 124.94 -97.48
CA LEU A 307 -133.10 125.09 -97.02
C LEU A 307 -133.36 126.47 -96.41
N GLN A 308 -132.36 127.09 -95.76
CA GLN A 308 -132.51 128.42 -95.19
C GLN A 308 -132.58 129.51 -96.29
N HIS A 309 -131.79 129.40 -97.36
CA HIS A 309 -131.89 130.29 -98.52
C HIS A 309 -133.23 130.14 -99.28
N GLU A 310 -133.75 128.91 -99.38
CA GLU A 310 -135.08 128.66 -99.95
C GLU A 310 -136.20 129.28 -99.10
N LEU A 311 -136.13 129.16 -97.77
CA LEU A 311 -137.10 129.75 -96.85
C LEU A 311 -137.12 131.28 -96.91
N ASP A 312 -135.95 131.92 -96.96
CA ASP A 312 -135.86 133.38 -96.98
C ASP A 312 -136.32 133.97 -98.33
N SER A 313 -136.16 133.23 -99.44
CA SER A 313 -136.81 133.56 -100.72
C SER A 313 -138.34 133.64 -100.58
N VAL A 314 -138.95 132.61 -99.98
CA VAL A 314 -140.42 132.52 -99.80
C VAL A 314 -140.98 133.60 -98.87
N LYS A 315 -140.24 134.06 -97.85
CA LYS A 315 -140.67 135.20 -97.02
C LYS A 315 -140.86 136.47 -97.85
N THR A 316 -139.89 136.80 -98.71
CA THR A 316 -139.93 138.05 -99.50
C THR A 316 -141.05 138.12 -100.55
N THR A 317 -141.74 137.02 -100.85
CA THR A 317 -142.95 137.02 -101.69
C THR A 317 -144.23 137.13 -100.86
N VAL A 318 -144.26 136.51 -99.66
CA VAL A 318 -145.37 136.64 -98.70
C VAL A 318 -145.50 138.08 -98.19
N ASP A 319 -144.40 138.70 -97.76
CA ASP A 319 -144.44 140.05 -97.16
C ASP A 319 -144.99 141.11 -98.12
N ARG A 320 -144.74 140.97 -99.43
CA ARG A 320 -145.31 141.84 -100.47
C ARG A 320 -146.83 141.66 -100.60
N THR A 321 -147.30 140.41 -100.64
CA THR A 321 -148.73 140.11 -100.79
C THR A 321 -149.55 140.45 -99.55
N ALA A 322 -148.93 140.46 -98.36
CA ALA A 322 -149.55 140.97 -97.14
C ALA A 322 -149.82 142.48 -97.22
N THR A 323 -148.81 143.28 -97.62
CA THR A 323 -148.93 144.74 -97.67
C THR A 323 -149.97 145.25 -98.67
N ASP A 324 -150.14 144.58 -99.82
CA ASP A 324 -151.19 144.92 -100.79
C ASP A 324 -152.60 144.70 -100.19
N VAL A 325 -152.81 143.60 -99.46
CA VAL A 325 -154.12 143.24 -98.88
C VAL A 325 -154.54 144.18 -97.74
N GLU A 326 -153.60 144.69 -96.95
CA GLU A 326 -153.89 145.66 -95.89
C GLU A 326 -154.33 147.01 -96.45
N SER A 327 -153.72 147.47 -97.56
CA SER A 327 -154.10 148.71 -98.24
C SER A 327 -155.59 148.72 -98.66
N LEU A 328 -156.08 147.62 -99.23
CA LEU A 328 -157.46 147.47 -99.69
C LEU A 328 -158.48 147.42 -98.54
N ARG A 329 -158.10 146.88 -97.38
CA ARG A 329 -158.99 146.77 -96.21
C ARG A 329 -159.35 148.13 -95.62
N THR A 330 -158.41 149.07 -95.59
CA THR A 330 -158.64 150.43 -95.05
C THR A 330 -159.61 151.26 -95.88
N GLN A 331 -159.66 151.04 -97.21
CA GLN A 331 -160.61 151.72 -98.10
C GLN A 331 -162.05 151.22 -97.89
N ILE A 332 -162.24 149.92 -97.63
CA ILE A 332 -163.56 149.31 -97.44
C ILE A 332 -164.21 149.77 -96.11
N THR A 333 -163.42 150.17 -95.11
CA THR A 333 -163.97 150.67 -93.83
C THR A 333 -164.63 152.04 -93.95
N SER A 334 -164.09 152.98 -94.74
CA SER A 334 -164.67 154.34 -94.86
C SER A 334 -166.07 154.33 -95.49
N VAL A 335 -166.29 153.47 -96.49
CA VAL A 335 -167.60 153.33 -97.19
C VAL A 335 -168.71 152.85 -96.24
N LYS A 336 -168.39 152.18 -95.13
CA LYS A 336 -169.39 151.70 -94.17
C LYS A 336 -169.96 152.83 -93.29
N GLU A 337 -169.16 153.85 -92.98
CA GLU A 337 -169.58 154.96 -92.12
C GLU A 337 -170.57 155.91 -92.85
N GLU A 338 -170.39 156.11 -94.16
CA GLU A 338 -171.36 156.87 -94.97
C GLU A 338 -172.75 156.21 -95.04
N ILE A 339 -172.79 154.87 -95.11
CA ILE A 339 -174.04 154.11 -95.15
C ILE A 339 -174.80 154.22 -93.82
N GLN A 340 -174.08 154.22 -92.68
CA GLN A 340 -174.71 154.36 -91.36
C GLN A 340 -175.38 155.73 -91.18
N ASN A 341 -174.88 156.80 -91.80
CA ASN A 341 -175.54 158.12 -91.79
C ASN A 341 -176.90 158.16 -92.53
N LYS A 342 -177.28 157.10 -93.28
CA LYS A 342 -178.62 156.96 -93.88
C LYS A 342 -179.67 156.31 -92.96
N THR A 343 -179.27 155.79 -91.80
CA THR A 343 -180.20 155.31 -90.75
C THR A 343 -181.24 156.39 -90.38
N VAL A 344 -180.79 157.64 -90.22
CA VAL A 344 -181.50 158.86 -89.82
C VAL A 344 -182.87 159.14 -90.47
N LYS A 345 -183.17 158.54 -91.64
CA LYS A 345 -184.31 158.93 -92.50
C LYS A 345 -185.36 157.85 -92.72
N LEU A 346 -184.98 156.57 -92.88
CA LEU A 346 -185.97 155.50 -93.07
C LEU A 346 -186.71 155.12 -91.78
N TYR A 347 -186.16 155.45 -90.61
CA TYR A 347 -186.88 155.40 -89.33
C TYR A 347 -188.15 156.28 -89.31
N LYS A 348 -188.27 157.28 -90.19
CA LYS A 348 -189.51 158.07 -90.35
C LYS A 348 -190.52 157.48 -91.36
N ALA A 349 -190.23 156.31 -91.94
CA ALA A 349 -191.17 155.55 -92.77
C ALA A 349 -191.88 154.42 -92.00
N GLU A 350 -191.59 154.22 -90.70
CA GLU A 350 -192.17 153.16 -89.85
C GLU A 350 -193.71 153.16 -89.83
N LEU A 351 -194.35 154.33 -90.01
CA LEU A 351 -195.79 154.52 -89.80
C LEU A 351 -196.69 154.24 -91.02
N GLN A 352 -196.16 153.78 -92.16
CA GLN A 352 -196.95 153.64 -93.40
C GLN A 352 -197.07 152.23 -93.99
N ASN A 353 -196.32 151.23 -93.50
CA ASN A 353 -196.39 149.87 -94.05
C ASN A 353 -196.76 148.77 -93.04
N ALA A 354 -197.28 149.14 -91.86
CA ALA A 354 -198.11 148.28 -91.02
C ALA A 354 -199.52 148.08 -91.64
N ALA A 355 -199.55 147.70 -92.92
CA ALA A 355 -200.73 147.60 -93.77
C ALA A 355 -200.55 146.55 -94.90
N LEU A 356 -199.51 145.72 -94.81
CA LEU A 356 -199.12 144.66 -95.76
C LEU A 356 -198.31 143.56 -95.03
N GLU A 357 -198.68 142.97 -93.90
CA GLU A 357 -199.97 142.38 -93.48
C GLU A 357 -200.73 141.55 -94.54
N ASP A 358 -201.42 140.51 -94.04
CA ASP A 358 -202.45 139.68 -94.67
C ASP A 358 -202.19 138.86 -95.95
N LYS A 359 -201.08 139.02 -96.69
CA LYS A 359 -200.84 138.27 -97.96
C LYS A 359 -199.38 137.81 -98.10
N LEU A 360 -198.96 136.63 -97.62
CA LEU A 360 -199.36 135.35 -98.24
C LEU A 360 -199.33 134.17 -97.25
N SER A 361 -200.14 134.26 -96.21
CA SER A 361 -200.78 133.05 -95.70
C SER A 361 -201.69 132.46 -96.79
N LYS A 362 -201.87 131.12 -96.80
CA LYS A 362 -202.65 130.31 -97.78
C LYS A 362 -201.89 129.93 -99.06
N VAL A 363 -202.28 128.79 -99.66
CA VAL A 363 -201.74 128.14 -100.89
C VAL A 363 -200.34 127.51 -100.69
N THR A 364 -200.09 126.19 -100.82
CA THR A 364 -200.90 124.97 -101.10
C THR A 364 -200.21 123.78 -100.38
N GLN A 365 -200.83 122.80 -99.69
CA GLN A 365 -201.92 121.85 -100.06
C GLN A 365 -201.44 120.77 -101.08
N THR A 366 -201.84 119.49 -101.07
CA THR A 366 -202.79 118.63 -100.29
C THR A 366 -202.47 117.13 -100.61
N ALA A 367 -202.54 116.14 -99.70
CA ALA A 367 -203.68 115.37 -99.15
C ALA A 367 -204.07 114.05 -99.90
N LEU A 368 -205.10 113.35 -99.38
CA LEU A 368 -205.42 111.92 -99.55
C LEU A 368 -206.42 111.60 -100.68
N SER A 369 -206.60 110.31 -100.97
CA SER A 369 -207.91 109.74 -101.37
C SER A 369 -208.01 108.24 -101.01
N VAL A 370 -209.22 107.80 -100.66
CA VAL A 370 -209.70 106.42 -100.43
C VAL A 370 -211.13 106.40 -100.94
N GLU A 371 -211.62 105.34 -101.61
CA GLU A 371 -212.98 104.77 -101.45
C GLU A 371 -213.31 103.61 -102.43
N GLU A 372 -214.42 102.92 -102.15
CA GLU A 372 -215.26 102.10 -103.04
C GLU A 372 -214.62 100.94 -103.87
N ARG A 373 -214.70 99.72 -103.31
CA ARG A 373 -215.47 98.57 -103.90
C ARG A 373 -215.50 97.34 -103.00
N ALA A 374 -216.46 97.31 -102.06
CA ALA A 374 -216.74 96.14 -101.22
C ALA A 374 -217.75 95.14 -101.86
N LEU A 375 -218.16 95.36 -103.12
CA LEU A 375 -219.26 94.64 -103.78
C LEU A 375 -218.82 93.92 -105.07
N GLN A 376 -217.73 93.17 -105.00
CA GLN A 376 -217.43 92.08 -105.94
C GLN A 376 -217.27 90.70 -105.25
N LEU A 377 -217.57 90.61 -103.96
CA LEU A 377 -217.55 89.33 -103.21
C LEU A 377 -218.61 88.33 -103.70
N ASP A 378 -219.77 88.79 -104.20
CA ASP A 378 -220.93 87.93 -104.46
C ASP A 378 -221.00 87.28 -105.86
N GLN A 379 -220.02 87.50 -106.76
CA GLN A 379 -220.09 86.97 -108.15
C GLN A 379 -219.12 85.83 -108.48
N LEU A 380 -217.86 85.87 -108.01
CA LEU A 380 -216.84 84.86 -108.37
C LEU A 380 -216.22 84.14 -107.16
N LEU A 381 -217.02 83.98 -106.10
CA LEU A 381 -216.92 82.81 -105.19
C LEU A 381 -217.03 81.46 -105.94
N ARG A 382 -217.43 81.47 -107.23
CA ARG A 382 -217.36 80.32 -108.15
C ARG A 382 -215.95 79.97 -108.64
N ASP A 383 -215.00 80.92 -108.54
CA ASP A 383 -213.60 80.71 -108.94
C ASP A 383 -212.75 80.28 -107.72
N GLU A 384 -213.08 80.78 -106.52
CA GLU A 384 -212.59 80.24 -105.23
C GLU A 384 -212.82 78.73 -105.11
N ASP A 385 -213.98 78.24 -105.58
CA ASP A 385 -214.33 76.82 -105.66
C ASP A 385 -213.41 75.98 -106.59
N GLN A 386 -212.59 76.61 -107.43
CA GLN A 386 -211.57 75.94 -108.25
C GLN A 386 -210.18 76.07 -107.62
N VAL A 387 -209.78 77.28 -107.20
CA VAL A 387 -208.47 77.57 -106.60
C VAL A 387 -208.24 76.79 -105.29
N THR A 388 -209.27 76.58 -104.49
CA THR A 388 -209.21 75.77 -103.26
C THR A 388 -208.72 74.34 -103.50
N LYS A 389 -209.07 73.73 -104.65
CA LYS A 389 -208.69 72.34 -104.97
C LYS A 389 -207.20 72.20 -105.36
N GLU A 390 -206.60 73.26 -105.91
CA GLU A 390 -205.18 73.25 -106.31
C GLU A 390 -204.24 73.55 -105.12
N LEU A 391 -204.71 74.29 -104.11
CA LEU A 391 -203.98 74.51 -102.87
C LEU A 391 -203.93 73.27 -101.96
N ASP A 392 -205.01 72.49 -101.88
CA ASP A 392 -205.04 71.24 -101.10
C ASP A 392 -204.02 70.20 -101.61
N MET A 393 -203.82 70.13 -102.93
CA MET A 393 -202.78 69.30 -103.57
C MET A 393 -201.36 69.66 -103.06
N GLN A 394 -201.05 70.96 -102.96
CA GLN A 394 -199.73 71.42 -102.48
C GLN A 394 -199.54 71.17 -100.98
N LEU A 395 -200.62 71.31 -100.19
CA LEU A 395 -200.62 71.04 -98.75
C LEU A 395 -200.40 69.55 -98.41
N GLN A 396 -200.82 68.62 -99.28
CA GLN A 396 -200.56 67.19 -99.10
C GLN A 396 -199.08 66.85 -99.33
N HIS A 397 -198.48 67.33 -100.42
CA HIS A 397 -197.06 67.06 -100.75
C HIS A 397 -196.09 67.50 -99.62
N HIS A 398 -196.35 68.65 -98.97
CA HIS A 398 -195.52 69.12 -97.86
C HIS A 398 -195.68 68.29 -96.57
N ARG A 399 -196.81 67.62 -96.35
CA ARG A 399 -197.04 66.76 -95.18
C ARG A 399 -196.27 65.44 -95.27
N GLU A 400 -196.19 64.86 -96.47
CA GLU A 400 -195.42 63.62 -96.72
C GLU A 400 -193.91 63.84 -96.52
N ALA A 401 -193.36 64.94 -97.03
CA ALA A 401 -191.96 65.31 -96.85
C ALA A 401 -191.57 65.44 -95.36
N LEU A 402 -192.45 66.02 -94.52
CA LEU A 402 -192.25 66.12 -93.07
C LEU A 402 -192.32 64.78 -92.34
N PHE A 403 -193.11 63.82 -92.84
CA PHE A 403 -193.17 62.47 -92.28
C PHE A 403 -191.85 61.70 -92.50
N GLY A 404 -191.32 61.73 -93.73
CA GLY A 404 -190.05 61.08 -94.06
C GLY A 404 -188.86 61.56 -93.23
N GLN A 405 -188.74 62.89 -92.99
CA GLN A 405 -187.67 63.42 -92.15
C GLN A 405 -187.78 62.95 -90.67
N ARG A 406 -188.99 62.85 -90.11
CA ARG A 406 -189.18 62.35 -88.74
C ARG A 406 -188.77 60.88 -88.59
N GLN A 407 -189.06 60.04 -89.58
CA GLN A 407 -188.71 58.62 -89.55
C GLN A 407 -187.18 58.41 -89.54
N ASN A 408 -186.45 59.17 -90.36
CA ASN A 408 -184.98 59.17 -90.38
C ASN A 408 -184.36 59.60 -89.04
N LEU A 409 -184.91 60.63 -88.39
CA LEU A 409 -184.42 61.12 -87.09
C LEU A 409 -184.59 60.06 -85.99
N GLN A 410 -185.69 59.30 -86.01
CA GLN A 410 -185.91 58.20 -85.07
C GLN A 410 -184.94 57.03 -85.28
N ALA A 411 -184.57 56.72 -86.53
CA ALA A 411 -183.59 55.67 -86.87
C ALA A 411 -182.13 56.02 -86.54
N LEU A 412 -181.81 57.30 -86.30
CA LEU A 412 -180.51 57.72 -85.76
C LEU A 412 -180.46 57.56 -84.23
N ARG A 413 -181.56 57.85 -83.53
CA ARG A 413 -181.67 57.74 -82.05
C ARG A 413 -181.67 56.31 -81.50
N SER A 414 -181.90 55.29 -82.33
CA SER A 414 -181.66 53.88 -81.93
C SER A 414 -180.15 53.57 -81.93
N LYS A 415 -179.47 53.85 -83.06
CA LYS A 415 -178.03 53.62 -83.23
C LYS A 415 -177.17 54.28 -82.16
N GLU A 416 -177.55 55.47 -81.72
CA GLU A 416 -176.93 56.16 -80.58
C GLU A 416 -176.95 55.31 -79.30
N LYS A 417 -178.10 54.72 -78.96
CA LYS A 417 -178.27 53.87 -77.77
C LYS A 417 -177.45 52.59 -77.87
N ASP A 418 -177.48 51.93 -79.03
CA ASP A 418 -176.72 50.70 -79.28
C ASP A 418 -175.21 50.92 -79.06
N LEU A 419 -174.67 52.05 -79.53
CA LEU A 419 -173.26 52.43 -79.30
C LEU A 419 -172.97 52.73 -77.82
N THR A 420 -173.86 53.41 -77.09
CA THR A 420 -173.65 53.66 -75.65
C THR A 420 -173.62 52.37 -74.83
N ALA A 421 -174.40 51.34 -75.20
CA ALA A 421 -174.35 50.03 -74.56
C ALA A 421 -173.00 49.33 -74.77
N GLN A 422 -172.44 49.38 -75.99
CA GLN A 422 -171.11 48.82 -76.30
C GLN A 422 -169.98 49.52 -75.52
N ILE A 423 -170.09 50.85 -75.33
CA ILE A 423 -169.14 51.64 -74.52
C ILE A 423 -169.19 51.24 -73.04
N LEU A 424 -170.35 50.85 -72.50
CA LEU A 424 -170.47 50.36 -71.12
C LEU A 424 -169.90 48.95 -70.96
N GLY A 425 -170.17 48.03 -71.91
CA GLY A 425 -169.61 46.68 -71.90
C GLY A 425 -168.08 46.65 -71.97
N SER A 426 -167.49 47.47 -72.85
CA SER A 426 -166.02 47.58 -72.99
C SER A 426 -165.35 48.20 -71.74
N LYS A 427 -166.00 49.15 -71.07
CA LYS A 427 -165.53 49.68 -69.77
C LYS A 427 -165.52 48.62 -68.67
N ALA A 428 -166.49 47.72 -68.63
CA ALA A 428 -166.52 46.61 -67.67
C ALA A 428 -165.37 45.61 -67.89
N ALA A 429 -165.04 45.30 -69.15
CA ALA A 429 -163.90 44.43 -69.48
C ALA A 429 -162.54 45.04 -69.08
N LEU A 430 -162.38 46.37 -69.20
CA LEU A 430 -161.16 47.06 -68.71
C LEU A 430 -161.02 47.01 -67.19
N ALA A 431 -162.12 47.00 -66.44
CA ALA A 431 -162.09 46.89 -64.98
C ALA A 431 -161.64 45.50 -64.51
N SER A 432 -162.13 44.42 -65.15
CA SER A 432 -161.73 43.05 -64.78
C SER A 432 -160.26 42.76 -65.14
N LEU A 433 -159.76 43.27 -66.27
CA LEU A 433 -158.35 43.16 -66.65
C LEU A 433 -157.42 43.88 -65.65
N LYS A 434 -157.76 45.11 -65.20
CA LYS A 434 -157.03 45.79 -64.12
C LYS A 434 -157.02 44.99 -62.82
N GLY A 435 -158.15 44.35 -62.47
CA GLY A 435 -158.25 43.46 -61.31
C GLY A 435 -157.44 42.16 -61.43
N HIS A 436 -157.04 41.76 -62.65
CA HIS A 436 -156.11 40.65 -62.87
C HIS A 436 -154.64 41.10 -62.74
N MET A 437 -154.32 42.29 -63.27
CA MET A 437 -152.98 42.89 -63.19
C MET A 437 -152.51 43.03 -61.74
N GLY A 438 -153.33 43.62 -60.86
CA GLY A 438 -153.00 43.78 -59.43
C GLY A 438 -152.83 42.47 -58.65
N LYS A 439 -153.30 41.32 -59.17
CA LYS A 439 -153.03 40.00 -58.58
C LYS A 439 -151.66 39.46 -58.98
N LEU A 440 -151.18 39.79 -60.18
CA LEU A 440 -149.82 39.46 -60.61
C LEU A 440 -148.80 40.29 -59.82
N ASP A 441 -149.06 41.60 -59.61
CA ASP A 441 -148.22 42.48 -58.81
C ASP A 441 -148.04 41.97 -57.36
N GLN A 442 -149.14 41.52 -56.72
CA GLN A 442 -149.10 40.91 -55.39
C GLN A 442 -148.34 39.57 -55.32
N ASN A 443 -148.28 38.81 -56.41
CA ASN A 443 -147.49 37.59 -56.49
C ASN A 443 -146.00 37.89 -56.71
N LEU A 444 -145.69 38.95 -57.45
CA LEU A 444 -144.32 39.42 -57.71
C LEU A 444 -143.67 39.92 -56.40
N LEU A 445 -144.40 40.69 -55.58
CA LEU A 445 -143.94 41.10 -54.25
C LEU A 445 -143.61 39.91 -53.34
N LYS A 446 -144.48 38.88 -53.29
CA LYS A 446 -144.23 37.64 -52.52
C LYS A 446 -143.00 36.88 -53.02
N GLN A 447 -142.73 36.89 -54.32
CA GLN A 447 -141.50 36.31 -54.88
C GLN A 447 -140.25 37.10 -54.46
N GLN A 448 -140.34 38.43 -54.39
CA GLN A 448 -139.24 39.27 -53.86
C GLN A 448 -138.97 39.00 -52.38
N GLU A 449 -140.01 38.83 -51.55
CA GLU A 449 -139.85 38.43 -50.14
C GLU A 449 -139.18 37.06 -49.99
N ILE A 450 -139.54 36.08 -50.82
CA ILE A 450 -138.91 34.75 -50.82
C ILE A 450 -137.42 34.84 -51.21
N ILE A 451 -137.09 35.59 -52.27
CA ILE A 451 -135.70 35.82 -52.70
C ILE A 451 -134.89 36.52 -51.62
N TYR A 452 -135.44 37.53 -50.95
CA TYR A 452 -134.77 38.23 -49.85
C TYR A 452 -134.45 37.31 -48.67
N ASN A 453 -135.41 36.47 -48.26
CA ASN A 453 -135.20 35.46 -47.21
C ASN A 453 -134.17 34.39 -47.61
N GLN A 454 -134.16 33.96 -48.87
CA GLN A 454 -133.15 33.01 -49.38
C GLN A 454 -131.75 33.63 -49.40
N ASN A 455 -131.60 34.89 -49.80
CA ASN A 455 -130.31 35.59 -49.77
C ASN A 455 -129.72 35.70 -48.36
N ILE A 456 -130.55 35.94 -47.33
CA ILE A 456 -130.10 35.93 -45.92
C ILE A 456 -129.61 34.53 -45.51
N GLN A 457 -130.28 33.46 -45.94
CA GLN A 457 -129.83 32.09 -45.66
C GLN A 457 -128.50 31.76 -46.38
N ILE A 458 -128.32 32.22 -47.62
CA ILE A 458 -127.07 32.07 -48.38
C ILE A 458 -125.91 32.76 -47.65
N GLN A 459 -126.06 34.03 -47.24
CA GLN A 459 -125.02 34.74 -46.48
C GLN A 459 -124.65 34.05 -45.15
N GLN A 460 -125.60 33.44 -44.47
CA GLN A 460 -125.36 32.66 -43.25
C GLN A 460 -124.63 31.34 -43.50
N LEU A 461 -124.76 30.75 -44.69
CA LEU A 461 -124.03 29.55 -45.11
C LEU A 461 -122.63 29.91 -45.60
N GLU A 462 -122.47 30.97 -46.39
CA GLU A 462 -121.16 31.53 -46.80
C GLU A 462 -120.31 31.87 -45.56
N SER A 463 -120.92 32.54 -44.57
CA SER A 463 -120.31 32.88 -43.27
C SER A 463 -119.96 31.67 -42.39
N LYS A 464 -120.39 30.46 -42.75
CA LYS A 464 -119.98 29.18 -42.13
C LYS A 464 -118.93 28.46 -42.97
N VAL A 465 -119.06 28.49 -44.30
CA VAL A 465 -118.09 27.90 -45.24
C VAL A 465 -116.73 28.59 -45.11
N ALA A 466 -116.66 29.93 -45.06
CA ALA A 466 -115.40 30.66 -44.85
C ALA A 466 -114.67 30.22 -43.56
N ARG A 467 -115.41 30.07 -42.45
CA ARG A 467 -114.88 29.57 -41.17
C ARG A 467 -114.43 28.10 -41.22
N LEU A 468 -115.07 27.26 -42.04
CA LEU A 468 -114.68 25.86 -42.23
C LEU A 468 -113.50 25.68 -43.22
N LEU A 469 -113.25 26.68 -44.08
CA LEU A 469 -112.10 26.72 -44.99
C LEU A 469 -110.83 27.33 -44.37
N GLY A 470 -110.90 27.79 -43.11
CA GLY A 470 -109.74 28.28 -42.37
C GLY A 470 -109.45 29.78 -42.51
N GLU A 471 -110.36 30.56 -43.08
CA GLU A 471 -110.29 32.03 -43.03
C GLU A 471 -110.76 32.54 -41.66
N VAL A 472 -109.82 32.48 -40.71
CA VAL A 472 -109.92 33.10 -39.39
C VAL A 472 -109.50 34.58 -39.50
N ASN A 473 -109.97 35.44 -38.59
CA ASN A 473 -109.54 36.84 -38.49
C ASN A 473 -108.00 36.95 -38.54
N THR A 474 -107.50 37.92 -39.32
CA THR A 474 -106.06 38.13 -39.52
C THR A 474 -105.31 38.35 -38.21
N GLU A 475 -105.95 38.96 -37.21
CA GLU A 475 -105.42 39.20 -35.86
C GLU A 475 -105.22 37.90 -35.07
N GLU A 476 -106.19 36.96 -35.11
CA GLU A 476 -106.09 35.66 -34.43
C GLU A 476 -105.02 34.78 -35.08
N LYS A 477 -104.92 34.81 -36.42
CA LYS A 477 -103.83 34.15 -37.15
C LYS A 477 -102.46 34.74 -36.79
N GLN A 478 -102.33 36.07 -36.76
CA GLN A 478 -101.09 36.73 -36.34
C GLN A 478 -100.74 36.46 -34.88
N ALA A 479 -101.72 36.33 -33.98
CA ALA A 479 -101.49 35.97 -32.58
C ALA A 479 -100.92 34.55 -32.46
N LEU A 480 -101.49 33.57 -33.18
CA LEU A 480 -100.98 32.19 -33.19
C LEU A 480 -99.63 32.05 -33.91
N GLU A 481 -99.38 32.82 -34.97
CA GLU A 481 -98.07 32.91 -35.63
C GLU A 481 -97.02 33.57 -34.71
N GLN A 482 -97.40 34.58 -33.91
CA GLN A 482 -96.53 35.16 -32.89
C GLN A 482 -96.27 34.21 -31.72
N GLU A 483 -97.29 33.48 -31.23
CA GLU A 483 -97.14 32.53 -30.13
C GLU A 483 -96.29 31.32 -30.54
N THR A 484 -96.47 30.80 -31.77
CA THR A 484 -95.61 29.75 -32.32
C THR A 484 -94.18 30.25 -32.62
N ALA A 485 -94.00 31.50 -33.07
CA ALA A 485 -92.67 32.12 -33.17
C ALA A 485 -92.00 32.30 -31.80
N GLN A 486 -92.75 32.69 -30.77
CA GLN A 486 -92.24 32.77 -29.39
C GLN A 486 -91.84 31.38 -28.87
N LEU A 487 -92.72 30.38 -28.99
CA LEU A 487 -92.46 29.01 -28.53
C LEU A 487 -91.30 28.34 -29.28
N THR A 488 -91.17 28.55 -30.60
CA THR A 488 -90.01 28.07 -31.36
C THR A 488 -88.72 28.79 -30.98
N SER A 489 -88.74 30.12 -30.82
CA SER A 489 -87.57 30.86 -30.32
C SER A 489 -87.15 30.44 -28.91
N ALA A 490 -88.12 30.12 -28.04
CA ALA A 490 -87.87 29.57 -26.70
C ALA A 490 -87.31 28.14 -26.78
N LEU A 491 -87.80 27.29 -27.69
CA LEU A 491 -87.26 25.95 -27.94
C LEU A 491 -85.82 26.02 -28.48
N GLU A 492 -85.52 26.96 -29.38
CA GLU A 492 -84.16 27.21 -29.86
C GLU A 492 -83.24 27.71 -28.73
N GLN A 493 -83.71 28.65 -27.90
CA GLN A 493 -82.95 29.10 -26.73
C GLN A 493 -82.68 27.94 -25.76
N ARG A 494 -83.69 27.11 -25.46
CA ARG A 494 -83.55 25.96 -24.56
C ARG A 494 -82.61 24.91 -25.14
N THR A 495 -82.71 24.57 -26.43
CA THR A 495 -81.79 23.63 -27.09
C THR A 495 -80.37 24.18 -27.18
N ARG A 496 -80.17 25.48 -27.45
CA ARG A 496 -78.85 26.16 -27.35
C ARG A 496 -78.28 26.07 -25.93
N THR A 497 -79.08 26.32 -24.88
CA THR A 497 -78.62 26.16 -23.49
C THR A 497 -78.31 24.71 -23.13
N ALA A 498 -79.09 23.73 -23.63
CA ALA A 498 -78.83 22.32 -23.40
C ALA A 498 -77.57 21.82 -24.13
N GLN A 499 -77.29 22.34 -25.33
CA GLN A 499 -76.05 22.09 -26.05
C GLN A 499 -74.85 22.70 -25.33
N LEU A 500 -74.96 23.95 -24.86
CA LEU A 500 -73.92 24.60 -24.05
C LEU A 500 -73.62 23.82 -22.76
N LEU A 501 -74.66 23.44 -22.01
CA LEU A 501 -74.53 22.61 -20.80
C LEU A 501 -73.97 21.22 -21.12
N SER A 502 -74.28 20.63 -22.29
CA SER A 502 -73.70 19.36 -22.72
C SER A 502 -72.21 19.46 -23.10
N ILE A 503 -71.78 20.61 -23.63
CA ILE A 503 -70.36 20.92 -23.87
C ILE A 503 -69.65 21.10 -22.53
N GLN A 504 -70.18 21.94 -21.64
CA GLN A 504 -69.63 22.18 -20.30
C GLN A 504 -69.58 20.91 -19.45
N LEU A 505 -70.55 20.01 -19.55
CA LEU A 505 -70.51 18.71 -18.87
C LEU A 505 -69.45 17.75 -19.44
N LYS A 506 -69.06 17.89 -20.72
CA LYS A 506 -67.94 17.14 -21.30
C LYS A 506 -66.60 17.72 -20.90
N GLU A 507 -66.47 19.05 -20.96
CA GLU A 507 -65.30 19.78 -20.46
C GLU A 507 -65.03 19.42 -19.00
N LEU A 508 -66.04 19.51 -18.12
CA LEU A 508 -65.93 19.08 -16.73
C LEU A 508 -65.63 17.58 -16.55
N GLN A 509 -66.09 16.71 -17.46
CA GLN A 509 -65.77 15.28 -17.40
C GLN A 509 -64.31 14.99 -17.78
N ASP A 510 -63.77 15.68 -18.78
CA ASP A 510 -62.35 15.56 -19.15
C ASP A 510 -61.45 16.28 -18.13
N ASP A 511 -61.86 17.40 -17.54
CA ASP A 511 -61.18 18.03 -16.40
C ASP A 511 -61.12 17.09 -15.19
N ILE A 512 -62.25 16.48 -14.79
CA ILE A 512 -62.30 15.46 -13.73
C ILE A 512 -61.38 14.28 -14.08
N ARG A 513 -61.23 13.91 -15.35
CA ARG A 513 -60.35 12.83 -15.81
C ARG A 513 -58.87 13.23 -15.79
N CYS A 514 -58.53 14.49 -16.08
CA CYS A 514 -57.18 15.04 -15.93
C CYS A 514 -56.78 15.12 -14.45
N VAL A 515 -57.63 15.73 -13.61
CA VAL A 515 -57.43 15.81 -12.15
C VAL A 515 -57.32 14.43 -11.51
N ARG A 516 -58.10 13.43 -11.97
CA ARG A 516 -57.93 12.03 -11.52
C ARG A 516 -56.57 11.45 -11.88
N LYS A 517 -56.09 11.64 -13.12
CA LYS A 517 -54.75 11.20 -13.52
C LYS A 517 -53.64 11.90 -12.73
N GLU A 518 -53.84 13.16 -12.36
CA GLU A 518 -52.90 13.91 -11.53
C GLU A 518 -52.93 13.46 -10.07
N ALA A 519 -54.09 13.15 -9.51
CA ALA A 519 -54.24 12.48 -8.21
C ALA A 519 -53.66 11.05 -8.21
N GLU A 520 -53.73 10.32 -9.32
CA GLU A 520 -53.10 9.01 -9.50
C GLU A 520 -51.57 9.11 -9.58
N ARG A 521 -51.02 10.09 -10.33
CA ARG A 521 -49.57 10.38 -10.40
C ARG A 521 -49.02 10.83 -9.06
N THR A 522 -49.57 11.90 -8.48
CA THR A 522 -49.15 12.38 -7.14
C THR A 522 -49.40 11.32 -6.07
N GLY A 523 -50.41 10.46 -6.22
CA GLY A 523 -50.61 9.29 -5.38
C GLY A 523 -49.54 8.20 -5.55
N ALA A 524 -48.94 8.05 -6.74
CA ALA A 524 -47.79 7.18 -6.98
C ALA A 524 -46.49 7.79 -6.45
N GLU A 525 -46.23 9.08 -6.76
CA GLU A 525 -45.09 9.86 -6.23
C GLU A 525 -45.09 9.87 -4.70
N ASN A 526 -46.24 10.06 -4.05
CA ASN A 526 -46.36 9.95 -2.60
C ASN A 526 -46.04 8.54 -2.09
N ARG A 527 -46.42 7.46 -2.80
CA ARG A 527 -46.04 6.08 -2.43
C ARG A 527 -44.53 5.87 -2.53
N GLU A 528 -43.92 6.28 -3.63
CA GLU A 528 -42.47 6.22 -3.85
C GLU A 528 -41.70 7.03 -2.79
N MET A 529 -42.22 8.20 -2.40
CA MET A 529 -41.64 9.03 -1.34
C MET A 529 -41.87 8.42 0.05
N THR A 530 -42.98 7.72 0.32
CA THR A 530 -43.14 6.95 1.57
C THR A 530 -42.21 5.74 1.63
N THR A 531 -42.08 4.93 0.57
CA THR A 531 -41.13 3.80 0.57
C THR A 531 -39.69 4.29 0.71
N LYS A 532 -39.34 5.41 0.07
CA LYS A 532 -38.01 6.04 0.23
C LYS A 532 -37.79 6.64 1.62
N MET A 533 -38.85 7.13 2.27
CA MET A 533 -38.80 7.55 3.67
C MET A 533 -38.63 6.34 4.61
N GLU A 534 -39.29 5.22 4.35
CA GLU A 534 -39.12 3.97 5.10
C GLU A 534 -37.71 3.37 4.90
N GLU A 535 -37.17 3.38 3.68
CA GLU A 535 -35.77 3.03 3.38
C GLU A 535 -34.79 3.90 4.17
N LEU A 536 -34.99 5.22 4.18
CA LEU A 536 -34.16 6.16 4.94
C LEU A 536 -34.32 6.00 6.45
N GLN A 537 -35.53 5.67 6.94
CA GLN A 537 -35.75 5.32 8.33
C GLN A 537 -34.98 4.04 8.70
N LEU A 538 -35.08 2.98 7.90
CA LEU A 538 -34.32 1.74 8.10
C LEU A 538 -32.80 1.97 8.05
N PHE A 539 -32.31 2.82 7.14
CA PHE A 539 -30.89 3.20 7.07
C PHE A 539 -30.44 3.99 8.31
N ASN A 540 -31.25 4.92 8.80
CA ASN A 540 -30.98 5.61 10.06
C ASN A 540 -30.99 4.60 11.24
N ASP A 541 -31.95 3.69 11.27
CA ASP A 541 -32.11 2.68 12.32
C ASP A 541 -30.93 1.69 12.38
N THR A 542 -30.38 1.30 11.22
CA THR A 542 -29.14 0.48 11.16
C THR A 542 -27.92 1.30 11.54
N SER A 543 -27.77 2.52 11.02
CA SER A 543 -26.69 3.45 11.40
C SER A 543 -26.67 3.70 12.91
N ASP A 544 -27.83 3.86 13.54
CA ASP A 544 -27.96 4.14 14.97
C ASP A 544 -27.68 2.88 15.83
N LYS A 545 -27.97 1.67 15.30
CA LYS A 545 -27.54 0.39 15.89
C LYS A 545 -26.03 0.19 15.80
N GLU A 546 -25.40 0.57 14.68
CA GLU A 546 -23.95 0.55 14.51
C GLU A 546 -23.26 1.60 15.40
N LEU A 547 -23.80 2.80 15.49
CA LEU A 547 -23.33 3.86 16.37
C LEU A 547 -23.41 3.43 17.86
N LYS A 548 -24.47 2.71 18.25
CA LYS A 548 -24.58 2.09 19.59
C LYS A 548 -23.50 1.02 19.82
N LYS A 549 -23.22 0.13 18.85
CA LYS A 549 -22.09 -0.84 18.92
C LYS A 549 -20.73 -0.15 19.02
N LEU A 550 -20.50 0.92 18.25
CA LEU A 550 -19.25 1.70 18.30
C LEU A 550 -19.10 2.48 19.62
N ARG A 551 -20.21 2.84 20.28
CA ARG A 551 -20.18 3.40 21.65
C ARG A 551 -19.80 2.34 22.68
N THR A 552 -20.32 1.12 22.60
CA THR A 552 -19.94 0.04 23.53
C THR A 552 -18.49 -0.37 23.33
N THR A 553 -18.03 -0.65 22.10
CA THR A 553 -16.61 -1.01 21.87
C THR A 553 -15.64 0.11 22.26
N LYS A 554 -16.05 1.39 22.14
CA LYS A 554 -15.28 2.51 22.72
C LYS A 554 -15.24 2.48 24.25
N GLN A 555 -16.34 2.13 24.92
CA GLN A 555 -16.37 1.97 26.37
C GLN A 555 -15.50 0.79 26.81
N ASP A 556 -15.59 -0.35 26.13
CA ASP A 556 -14.79 -1.56 26.40
C ASP A 556 -13.29 -1.27 26.25
N THR A 557 -12.87 -0.69 25.12
CA THR A 557 -11.46 -0.29 24.90
C THR A 557 -10.98 0.81 25.88
N MET A 558 -11.86 1.69 26.36
CA MET A 558 -11.53 2.61 27.45
C MET A 558 -11.37 1.90 28.80
N VAL A 559 -12.10 0.80 29.07
CA VAL A 559 -11.87 -0.04 30.26
C VAL A 559 -10.55 -0.78 30.16
N GLU A 560 -10.25 -1.38 29.01
CA GLU A 560 -8.96 -2.03 28.71
C GLU A 560 -7.78 -1.07 28.87
N GLU A 561 -7.87 0.14 28.29
CA GLU A 561 -6.82 1.17 28.42
C GLU A 561 -6.60 1.55 29.90
N ASN A 562 -7.65 1.62 30.70
CA ASN A 562 -7.55 1.87 32.14
C ASN A 562 -6.99 0.67 32.93
N MET A 563 -7.29 -0.57 32.53
CA MET A 563 -6.66 -1.77 33.08
C MET A 563 -5.16 -1.82 32.76
N VAL A 564 -4.76 -1.48 31.53
CA VAL A 564 -3.36 -1.35 31.12
C VAL A 564 -2.66 -0.22 31.88
N LYS A 565 -3.30 0.95 32.04
CA LYS A 565 -2.79 2.04 32.90
C LYS A 565 -2.58 1.59 34.35
N LEU A 566 -3.48 0.76 34.89
CA LEU A 566 -3.35 0.19 36.25
C LEU A 566 -2.20 -0.83 36.33
N ALA A 567 -2.04 -1.69 35.32
CA ALA A 567 -0.93 -2.63 35.22
C ALA A 567 0.42 -1.90 35.10
N LEU A 568 0.50 -0.85 34.27
CA LEU A 568 1.69 0.00 34.13
C LEU A 568 2.04 0.75 35.42
N ARG A 569 1.05 1.18 36.22
CA ARG A 569 1.28 1.70 37.58
C ARG A 569 1.89 0.63 38.48
N ARG A 570 1.24 -0.54 38.61
CA ARG A 570 1.74 -1.67 39.41
C ARG A 570 3.17 -2.08 39.03
N LEU A 571 3.48 -2.16 37.74
CA LEU A 571 4.83 -2.49 37.24
C LEU A 571 5.85 -1.38 37.55
N ARG A 572 5.46 -0.11 37.45
CA ARG A 572 6.30 1.04 37.84
C ARG A 572 6.57 1.05 39.35
N ASP A 573 5.55 0.78 40.16
CA ASP A 573 5.67 0.72 41.61
C ASP A 573 6.55 -0.46 42.03
N LEU A 574 6.41 -1.64 41.39
CA LEU A 574 7.33 -2.77 41.57
C LEU A 574 8.77 -2.43 41.15
N LEU A 575 8.95 -1.68 40.06
CA LEU A 575 10.28 -1.24 39.61
C LEU A 575 10.92 -0.25 40.58
N TYR A 576 10.17 0.71 41.13
CA TYR A 576 10.65 1.62 42.17
C TYR A 576 10.99 0.87 43.46
N ASN A 577 10.11 0.00 43.96
CA ASN A 577 10.40 -0.86 45.12
C ASN A 577 11.66 -1.73 44.88
N ARG A 578 11.89 -2.19 43.65
CA ARG A 578 13.11 -2.92 43.28
C ARG A 578 14.34 -2.01 43.22
N ALA A 579 14.22 -0.78 42.71
CA ALA A 579 15.28 0.20 42.68
C ALA A 579 15.71 0.60 44.11
N ASP A 580 14.77 0.91 44.99
CA ASP A 580 15.04 1.16 46.42
C ASP A 580 15.65 -0.07 47.10
N GLY A 581 15.16 -1.27 46.74
CA GLY A 581 15.74 -2.55 47.16
C GLY A 581 17.18 -2.81 46.66
N VAL A 582 17.61 -2.15 45.57
CA VAL A 582 19.01 -2.17 45.09
C VAL A 582 19.81 -1.07 45.77
N LEU A 583 19.34 0.18 45.78
CA LEU A 583 20.00 1.34 46.40
C LEU A 583 20.27 1.10 47.90
N SER A 584 19.35 0.48 48.63
CA SER A 584 19.54 0.09 50.03
C SER A 584 20.60 -1.01 50.21
N ARG A 585 20.69 -1.98 49.29
CA ARG A 585 21.75 -2.99 49.26
C ARG A 585 23.11 -2.38 48.91
N GLU A 586 23.16 -1.45 47.97
CA GLU A 586 24.38 -0.72 47.60
C GLU A 586 24.87 0.18 48.72
N LYS A 587 23.96 0.92 49.38
CA LYS A 587 24.27 1.69 50.59
C LYS A 587 24.85 0.79 51.68
N ARG A 588 24.25 -0.38 51.93
CA ARG A 588 24.79 -1.36 52.90
C ARG A 588 26.13 -1.96 52.46
N ARG A 589 26.32 -2.22 51.16
CA ARG A 589 27.62 -2.67 50.59
C ARG A 589 28.71 -1.63 50.80
N LEU A 590 28.42 -0.35 50.53
CA LEU A 590 29.36 0.76 50.72
C LEU A 590 29.67 1.00 52.20
N GLN A 591 28.67 0.92 53.08
CA GLN A 591 28.88 0.96 54.54
C GLN A 591 29.81 -0.17 55.02
N LEU A 592 29.54 -1.42 54.61
CA LEU A 592 30.41 -2.56 54.93
C LEU A 592 31.82 -2.41 54.33
N GLN A 593 31.95 -1.92 53.10
CA GLN A 593 33.24 -1.68 52.46
C GLN A 593 34.03 -0.55 53.14
N THR A 594 33.36 0.44 53.72
CA THR A 594 33.98 1.51 54.51
C THR A 594 34.46 0.96 55.85
N ALA A 595 33.59 0.26 56.59
CA ALA A 595 33.94 -0.39 57.85
C ALA A 595 35.06 -1.44 57.72
N MET A 596 35.13 -2.16 56.58
CA MET A 596 36.26 -3.04 56.28
C MET A 596 37.56 -2.26 56.09
N LYS A 597 37.57 -1.16 55.32
CA LYS A 597 38.75 -0.31 55.15
C LYS A 597 39.21 0.34 56.45
N GLU A 598 38.27 0.81 57.27
CA GLU A 598 38.54 1.33 58.61
C GLU A 598 39.20 0.25 59.47
N ARG A 599 38.67 -0.99 59.48
CA ARG A 599 39.25 -2.10 60.24
C ARG A 599 40.58 -2.60 59.69
N GLU A 600 40.78 -2.57 58.37
CA GLU A 600 42.07 -2.84 57.71
C GLU A 600 43.12 -1.79 58.11
N GLU A 601 42.74 -0.51 58.19
CA GLU A 601 43.60 0.59 58.60
C GLU A 601 43.93 0.53 60.10
N GLU A 602 42.95 0.23 60.98
CA GLU A 602 43.21 -0.08 62.39
C GLU A 602 44.21 -1.22 62.54
N ILE A 603 44.02 -2.33 61.81
CA ILE A 603 44.95 -3.47 61.82
C ILE A 603 46.33 -3.06 61.25
N ARG A 604 46.39 -2.17 60.26
CA ARG A 604 47.64 -1.62 59.72
C ARG A 604 48.38 -0.79 60.77
N VAL A 605 47.68 0.08 61.51
CA VAL A 605 48.23 0.90 62.59
C VAL A 605 48.69 0.01 63.76
N HIS A 606 47.90 -0.96 64.19
CA HIS A 606 48.29 -1.93 65.23
C HIS A 606 49.52 -2.75 64.81
N ARG A 607 49.59 -3.23 63.55
CA ARG A 607 50.78 -3.92 63.02
C ARG A 607 52.01 -3.01 62.98
N GLN A 608 51.87 -1.74 62.62
CA GLN A 608 52.98 -0.77 62.64
C GLN A 608 53.42 -0.41 64.07
N MET A 609 52.49 -0.40 65.03
CA MET A 609 52.77 -0.20 66.44
C MET A 609 53.56 -1.40 67.00
N LEU A 610 53.07 -2.63 66.83
CA LEU A 610 53.77 -3.87 67.20
C LEU A 610 55.14 -3.99 66.51
N ALA A 611 55.27 -3.54 65.25
CA ALA A 611 56.55 -3.51 64.54
C ALA A 611 57.51 -2.40 65.04
N LYS A 612 57.02 -1.37 65.73
CA LYS A 612 57.87 -0.40 66.46
C LYS A 612 58.30 -0.99 67.80
N GLU A 613 57.40 -1.62 68.54
CA GLU A 613 57.71 -2.31 69.80
C GLU A 613 58.76 -3.41 69.59
N MET A 614 58.59 -4.27 68.59
CA MET A 614 59.60 -5.26 68.16
C MET A 614 60.97 -4.61 67.87
N LYS A 615 60.99 -3.44 67.21
CA LYS A 615 62.24 -2.71 66.92
C LYS A 615 62.86 -2.07 68.16
N ILE A 616 62.06 -1.70 69.16
CA ILE A 616 62.53 -1.19 70.45
C ILE A 616 63.13 -2.36 71.25
N ALA A 617 62.37 -3.44 71.46
CA ALA A 617 62.85 -4.65 72.12
C ALA A 617 64.09 -5.27 71.44
N GLN A 618 64.19 -5.18 70.11
CA GLN A 618 65.38 -5.65 69.38
C GLN A 618 66.59 -4.72 69.54
N LYS A 619 66.40 -3.41 69.75
CA LYS A 619 67.46 -2.48 70.16
C LYS A 619 67.90 -2.74 71.60
N GLU A 620 66.96 -2.86 72.53
CA GLU A 620 67.23 -3.21 73.93
C GLU A 620 68.02 -4.52 74.02
N ARG A 621 67.66 -5.54 73.22
CA ARG A 621 68.41 -6.80 73.11
C ARG A 621 69.81 -6.59 72.50
N GLN A 622 70.00 -5.66 71.57
CA GLN A 622 71.32 -5.31 71.03
C GLN A 622 72.17 -4.55 72.05
N GLU A 623 71.59 -3.61 72.80
CA GLU A 623 72.24 -2.84 73.86
C GLU A 623 72.66 -3.76 75.02
N LEU A 624 71.77 -4.64 75.49
CA LEU A 624 72.08 -5.69 76.45
C LEU A 624 73.14 -6.67 75.92
N SER A 625 73.11 -7.04 74.62
CA SER A 625 74.16 -7.88 74.03
C SER A 625 75.51 -7.17 73.95
N VAL A 626 75.53 -5.86 73.72
CA VAL A 626 76.74 -5.03 73.78
C VAL A 626 77.26 -4.95 75.22
N GLU A 627 76.38 -4.75 76.21
CA GLU A 627 76.79 -4.77 77.61
C GLU A 627 77.35 -6.14 78.02
N VAL A 628 76.68 -7.25 77.66
CA VAL A 628 77.19 -8.62 77.89
C VAL A 628 78.57 -8.80 77.25
N ASN A 629 78.80 -8.31 76.04
CA ASN A 629 80.12 -8.36 75.40
C ASN A 629 81.17 -7.46 76.11
N GLN A 630 80.77 -6.34 76.71
CA GLN A 630 81.64 -5.53 77.58
C GLN A 630 81.93 -6.23 78.92
N ARG A 631 80.96 -6.94 79.51
CA ARG A 631 81.17 -7.77 80.71
C ARG A 631 82.10 -8.95 80.40
N LEU A 632 81.90 -9.64 79.27
CA LEU A 632 82.74 -10.76 78.81
C LEU A 632 84.18 -10.32 78.53
N SER A 633 84.38 -9.22 77.78
CA SER A 633 85.73 -8.70 77.54
C SER A 633 86.42 -8.21 78.82
N LYS A 634 85.68 -7.67 79.79
CA LYS A 634 86.21 -7.36 81.14
C LYS A 634 86.58 -8.63 81.93
N VAL A 635 85.79 -9.70 81.82
CA VAL A 635 86.12 -11.02 82.38
C VAL A 635 87.36 -11.61 81.71
N ASP A 636 87.51 -11.50 80.39
CA ASP A 636 88.68 -12.01 79.67
C ASP A 636 89.95 -11.17 79.93
N MET A 637 89.83 -9.87 80.21
CA MET A 637 90.93 -9.09 80.79
C MET A 637 91.31 -9.61 82.17
N MET A 638 90.33 -9.90 83.05
CA MET A 638 90.62 -10.49 84.36
C MET A 638 91.26 -11.89 84.26
N LYS A 639 90.80 -12.75 83.34
CA LYS A 639 91.44 -14.04 83.05
C LYS A 639 92.89 -13.85 82.63
N LYS A 640 93.17 -12.94 81.68
CA LYS A 640 94.54 -12.66 81.23
C LYS A 640 95.43 -12.10 82.34
N CYS A 641 94.89 -11.29 83.25
CA CYS A 641 95.61 -10.89 84.46
C CYS A 641 95.90 -12.08 85.39
N TYR A 642 94.96 -13.01 85.57
CA TYR A 642 95.18 -14.24 86.33
C TYR A 642 96.18 -15.20 85.64
N GLU A 643 96.14 -15.34 84.32
CA GLU A 643 97.08 -16.14 83.52
C GLU A 643 98.50 -15.56 83.64
N VAL A 644 98.66 -14.24 83.48
CA VAL A 644 99.95 -13.55 83.68
C VAL A 644 100.44 -13.68 85.12
N LEU A 645 99.56 -13.56 86.12
CA LEU A 645 99.92 -13.76 87.53
C LEU A 645 100.39 -15.21 87.78
N THR A 646 99.69 -16.20 87.23
CA THR A 646 100.04 -17.62 87.35
C THR A 646 101.36 -17.94 86.65
N ILE A 647 101.60 -17.38 85.47
CA ILE A 647 102.87 -17.51 84.74
C ILE A 647 104.03 -16.81 85.46
N SER A 648 103.76 -15.73 86.20
CA SER A 648 104.76 -15.04 87.03
C SER A 648 105.10 -15.74 88.36
N MET A 649 104.33 -16.77 88.73
CA MET A 649 104.43 -17.49 90.02
C MET A 649 105.04 -18.89 89.87
N VAL A 650 106.09 -19.01 89.06
CA VAL A 650 106.93 -20.21 88.96
C VAL A 650 108.39 -19.86 89.30
N THR A 651 108.89 -20.35 90.44
CA THR A 651 110.28 -20.80 90.70
C THR A 651 110.51 -21.00 92.22
N PRO A 652 111.53 -21.77 92.64
CA PRO A 652 112.30 -22.81 91.93
C PRO A 652 111.92 -24.20 92.54
N GLU A 653 112.67 -25.31 92.62
CA GLU A 653 114.05 -25.74 92.29
C GLU A 653 113.99 -27.20 91.74
N GLY A 654 115.13 -27.80 91.36
CA GLY A 654 115.33 -29.26 91.44
C GLY A 654 115.30 -30.09 90.15
N GLU A 655 116.49 -30.40 89.64
CA GLU A 655 116.94 -31.69 89.05
C GLU A 655 116.21 -32.34 87.83
N GLU A 656 117.01 -32.56 86.78
CA GLU A 656 116.99 -33.69 85.83
C GLU A 656 115.77 -33.93 84.88
N ASP A 657 115.91 -34.43 83.64
CA ASP A 657 117.02 -34.51 82.66
C ASP A 657 116.38 -35.01 81.32
N LYS A 658 116.56 -34.40 80.15
CA LYS A 658 117.62 -34.72 79.16
C LYS A 658 117.42 -33.86 77.90
N SER A 659 118.50 -33.48 77.22
CA SER A 659 118.44 -32.91 75.86
C SER A 659 119.55 -33.42 74.93
N GLN A 660 119.24 -33.49 73.63
CA GLN A 660 120.09 -33.63 72.42
C GLN A 660 121.14 -34.77 72.32
N ALA A 661 121.75 -35.27 73.40
CA ALA A 661 122.80 -36.31 73.34
C ALA A 661 122.32 -37.70 72.88
N TYR A 662 121.05 -38.04 73.17
CA TYR A 662 120.45 -39.36 72.91
C TYR A 662 120.58 -39.82 71.44
N TYR A 663 120.36 -38.92 70.49
CA TYR A 663 120.36 -39.26 69.06
C TYR A 663 121.77 -39.50 68.49
N ILE A 664 122.81 -38.91 69.09
CA ILE A 664 124.20 -39.10 68.65
C ILE A 664 124.70 -40.51 69.04
N ILE A 665 124.36 -40.96 70.25
CA ILE A 665 124.78 -42.27 70.77
C ILE A 665 124.14 -43.41 69.96
N LYS A 666 122.84 -43.31 69.64
CA LYS A 666 122.14 -44.34 68.87
C LYS A 666 122.74 -44.54 67.46
N ALA A 667 123.06 -43.45 66.76
CA ALA A 667 123.67 -43.49 65.43
C ALA A 667 125.10 -44.07 65.43
N ALA A 668 125.84 -43.95 66.55
CA ALA A 668 127.16 -44.56 66.70
C ALA A 668 127.08 -46.08 66.86
N GLN A 669 126.16 -46.57 67.72
CA GLN A 669 126.03 -48.00 68.04
C GLN A 669 125.66 -48.86 66.83
N GLU A 670 124.73 -48.40 65.98
CA GLU A 670 124.32 -49.13 64.77
C GLU A 670 125.47 -49.24 63.74
N LYS A 671 126.33 -48.21 63.65
CA LYS A 671 127.47 -48.17 62.72
C LYS A 671 128.62 -49.10 63.13
N GLU A 672 128.83 -49.30 64.43
CA GLU A 672 129.86 -50.21 64.96
C GLU A 672 129.38 -51.68 64.96
N GLY A 673 128.08 -51.90 65.21
CA GLY A 673 127.45 -53.22 65.14
C GLY A 673 127.43 -53.84 63.73
N LEU A 674 127.49 -53.02 62.68
CA LEU A 674 127.65 -53.49 61.30
C LEU A 674 129.10 -53.81 60.92
N ARG A 675 130.09 -53.15 61.54
CA ARG A 675 131.52 -53.46 61.30
C ARG A 675 131.93 -54.79 61.93
N ARG A 676 131.61 -55.01 63.21
CA ARG A 676 131.90 -56.29 63.89
C ARG A 676 131.31 -57.50 63.15
N LYS A 677 130.14 -57.36 62.53
CA LYS A 677 129.51 -58.40 61.69
C LYS A 677 130.22 -58.67 60.37
N GLY A 678 131.02 -57.73 59.86
CA GLY A 678 131.94 -57.96 58.73
C GLY A 678 133.18 -58.71 59.19
N ASP A 679 133.83 -58.22 60.26
CA ASP A 679 135.04 -58.82 60.81
C ASP A 679 134.81 -60.29 61.26
N ASP A 680 133.65 -60.59 61.85
CA ASP A 680 133.21 -61.95 62.22
C ASP A 680 132.95 -62.89 61.03
N LEU A 681 132.70 -62.34 59.82
CA LEU A 681 132.52 -63.13 58.60
C LEU A 681 133.87 -63.38 57.92
N ASP A 682 134.72 -62.37 57.80
CA ASP A 682 136.09 -62.53 57.26
C ASP A 682 136.93 -63.49 58.14
N ALA A 683 136.75 -63.44 59.46
CA ALA A 683 137.37 -64.40 60.40
C ALA A 683 136.83 -65.84 60.27
N LYS A 684 135.62 -66.03 59.73
CA LYS A 684 135.07 -67.37 59.40
C LYS A 684 135.54 -67.86 58.04
N ILE A 685 135.59 -66.98 57.04
CA ILE A 685 136.10 -67.30 55.70
C ILE A 685 137.52 -67.87 55.82
N ARG A 686 138.43 -67.19 56.53
CA ARG A 686 139.81 -67.66 56.71
C ARG A 686 139.97 -68.97 57.49
N LYS A 687 138.98 -69.38 58.29
CA LYS A 687 138.96 -70.70 58.95
C LYS A 687 138.48 -71.79 58.00
N MET A 688 137.38 -71.54 57.29
CA MET A 688 136.87 -72.44 56.24
C MET A 688 137.94 -72.72 55.18
N GLU A 689 138.68 -71.70 54.75
CA GLU A 689 139.80 -71.82 53.80
C GLU A 689 140.93 -72.75 54.30
N THR A 690 141.13 -72.86 55.62
CA THR A 690 142.10 -73.81 56.22
C THR A 690 141.52 -75.19 56.53
N GLU A 691 140.20 -75.34 56.62
CA GLU A 691 139.53 -76.61 56.96
C GLU A 691 139.24 -77.48 55.72
N ILE A 692 139.07 -76.87 54.54
CA ILE A 692 138.81 -77.55 53.26
C ILE A 692 139.82 -78.69 52.96
N PRO A 693 141.15 -78.52 53.08
CA PRO A 693 142.12 -79.59 52.80
C PRO A 693 142.10 -80.76 53.79
N ALA A 694 141.62 -80.54 55.02
CA ALA A 694 141.51 -81.57 56.06
C ALA A 694 140.23 -82.41 55.93
N LEU A 695 139.14 -81.77 55.48
CA LEU A 695 137.86 -82.44 55.23
C LEU A 695 137.93 -83.37 54.01
N ASP A 696 138.62 -82.98 52.93
CA ASP A 696 138.71 -83.81 51.72
C ASP A 696 139.41 -85.16 51.99
N ASN A 697 140.51 -85.14 52.77
CA ASN A 697 141.22 -86.36 53.19
C ASN A 697 140.38 -87.28 54.10
N THR A 698 139.54 -86.73 54.98
CA THR A 698 138.67 -87.54 55.85
C THR A 698 137.45 -88.09 55.11
N ILE A 699 136.93 -87.36 54.11
CA ILE A 699 135.85 -87.82 53.23
C ILE A 699 136.25 -89.08 52.44
N GLN A 700 137.48 -89.15 51.91
CA GLN A 700 137.93 -90.32 51.15
C GLN A 700 137.97 -91.62 51.99
N LEU A 701 138.48 -91.56 53.22
CA LEU A 701 138.60 -92.73 54.09
C LEU A 701 137.22 -93.19 54.61
N VAL A 702 136.38 -92.23 55.00
CA VAL A 702 134.99 -92.49 55.43
C VAL A 702 134.12 -93.04 54.30
N ASN A 703 134.30 -92.57 53.06
CA ASN A 703 133.58 -93.11 51.90
C ASN A 703 133.89 -94.58 51.62
N ASN A 704 135.13 -95.03 51.79
CA ASN A 704 135.49 -96.43 51.58
C ASN A 704 134.81 -97.37 52.59
N CYS A 705 134.88 -97.06 53.90
CA CYS A 705 134.20 -97.84 54.93
C CYS A 705 132.67 -97.78 54.79
N ASN A 706 132.10 -96.61 54.51
CA ASN A 706 130.67 -96.49 54.20
C ASN A 706 130.27 -97.22 52.91
N SER A 707 131.17 -97.43 51.94
CA SER A 707 130.82 -98.19 50.74
C SER A 707 130.54 -99.66 51.06
N SER A 708 131.34 -100.27 51.94
CA SER A 708 131.11 -101.65 52.42
C SER A 708 129.88 -101.73 53.31
N TYR A 709 129.67 -100.76 54.20
CA TYR A 709 128.52 -100.75 55.12
C TYR A 709 127.19 -100.36 54.46
N ARG A 710 127.20 -99.56 53.38
CA ARG A 710 125.98 -99.27 52.58
C ARG A 710 125.61 -100.44 51.66
N LYS A 711 126.59 -101.20 51.15
CA LYS A 711 126.34 -102.41 50.34
C LYS A 711 125.58 -103.51 51.11
N SER A 712 125.61 -103.52 52.44
CA SER A 712 124.77 -104.39 53.28
C SER A 712 123.37 -103.84 53.57
N PHE A 713 123.03 -102.61 53.18
CA PHE A 713 121.77 -101.93 53.54
C PHE A 713 121.02 -101.26 52.37
N HIS A 714 121.23 -101.70 51.11
CA HIS A 714 120.45 -101.24 49.96
C HIS A 714 119.58 -102.35 49.36
N ARG A 715 118.35 -102.46 49.88
CA ARG A 715 117.28 -103.29 49.33
C ARG A 715 115.89 -102.70 49.63
N VAL A 716 115.62 -101.51 49.07
CA VAL A 716 114.29 -100.90 48.97
C VAL A 716 114.13 -100.46 47.51
N PHE A 717 112.96 -100.70 46.91
CA PHE A 717 112.69 -100.37 45.50
C PHE A 717 112.01 -99.00 45.37
N GLU A 718 112.41 -98.20 44.37
CA GLU A 718 111.75 -96.94 43.98
C GLU A 718 110.47 -97.21 43.16
N SER A 719 109.60 -98.09 43.65
CA SER A 719 108.34 -98.48 43.01
C SER A 719 107.37 -99.01 44.07
N GLY A 720 106.68 -98.10 44.76
CA GLY A 720 105.69 -98.40 45.80
C GLY A 720 104.42 -97.56 45.64
N PRO A 721 103.23 -98.10 46.02
CA PRO A 721 101.93 -97.51 45.69
C PRO A 721 101.70 -96.12 46.31
N GLU A 722 102.33 -95.84 47.46
CA GLU A 722 102.18 -94.58 48.20
C GLU A 722 102.57 -93.34 47.37
N GLN A 723 103.50 -93.49 46.42
CA GLN A 723 103.93 -92.40 45.53
C GLN A 723 102.91 -92.13 44.40
N GLU A 724 102.16 -93.14 43.95
CA GLU A 724 101.08 -92.95 42.98
C GLU A 724 99.85 -92.30 43.61
N GLU A 725 99.45 -92.73 44.81
CA GLU A 725 98.31 -92.14 45.51
C GLU A 725 98.56 -90.66 45.86
N LYS A 726 99.77 -90.35 46.34
CA LYS A 726 100.21 -88.96 46.54
C LYS A 726 100.08 -88.14 45.25
N SER A 727 100.56 -88.66 44.12
CA SER A 727 100.50 -87.98 42.82
C SER A 727 99.05 -87.69 42.39
N ARG A 728 98.15 -88.67 42.53
CA ARG A 728 96.71 -88.53 42.21
C ARG A 728 96.01 -87.50 43.10
N LEU A 729 96.32 -87.46 44.39
CA LEU A 729 95.77 -86.46 45.32
C LEU A 729 96.28 -85.05 45.03
N GLU A 730 97.56 -84.90 44.68
CA GLU A 730 98.14 -83.62 44.24
C GLU A 730 97.55 -83.13 42.90
N GLU A 731 97.12 -84.02 42.02
CA GLU A 731 96.39 -83.66 40.79
C GLU A 731 94.93 -83.26 41.06
N GLN A 732 94.21 -83.98 41.93
CA GLN A 732 92.84 -83.61 42.31
C GLN A 732 92.80 -82.25 43.03
N LEU A 733 93.77 -81.97 43.90
CA LEU A 733 93.94 -80.67 44.55
C LEU A 733 94.18 -79.55 43.52
N ARG A 734 95.10 -79.76 42.56
CA ARG A 734 95.37 -78.80 41.48
C ARG A 734 94.12 -78.54 40.62
N ALA A 735 93.38 -79.57 40.22
CA ALA A 735 92.16 -79.42 39.44
C ALA A 735 91.01 -78.71 40.20
N ALA A 736 90.92 -78.89 41.52
CA ALA A 736 89.98 -78.17 42.37
C ALA A 736 90.39 -76.69 42.53
N GLU A 737 91.67 -76.43 42.76
CA GLU A 737 92.22 -75.08 42.81
C GLU A 737 92.05 -74.34 41.47
N GLU A 738 92.28 -74.98 40.33
CA GLU A 738 92.09 -74.38 39.01
C GLU A 738 90.64 -73.98 38.76
N LYS A 739 89.67 -74.84 39.11
CA LYS A 739 88.23 -74.51 39.06
C LYS A 739 87.88 -73.34 39.99
N GLN A 740 88.49 -73.26 41.17
CA GLN A 740 88.29 -72.13 42.07
C GLN A 740 88.96 -70.84 41.54
N ARG A 741 90.19 -70.93 41.00
CA ARG A 741 90.94 -69.84 40.34
C ARG A 741 90.25 -69.37 39.05
N TYR A 742 89.45 -70.21 38.39
CA TYR A 742 88.61 -69.87 37.25
C TYR A 742 87.35 -69.11 37.69
N ARG A 743 86.60 -69.61 38.68
CA ARG A 743 85.44 -68.85 39.21
C ARG A 743 85.85 -67.52 39.87
N ARG A 744 86.99 -67.48 40.58
CA ARG A 744 87.60 -66.23 41.07
C ARG A 744 88.20 -65.34 39.96
N ARG A 745 88.24 -65.81 38.70
CA ARG A 745 88.57 -64.99 37.52
C ARG A 745 87.29 -64.42 36.92
N GLN A 746 86.29 -65.26 36.62
CA GLN A 746 84.97 -64.82 36.16
C GLN A 746 84.30 -63.78 37.08
N ILE A 747 84.42 -63.93 38.41
CA ILE A 747 83.91 -62.92 39.36
C ILE A 747 84.68 -61.59 39.28
N ARG A 748 85.98 -61.61 39.00
CA ARG A 748 86.77 -60.39 38.80
C ARG A 748 86.53 -59.77 37.43
N GLU A 749 86.48 -60.57 36.38
CA GLU A 749 86.08 -60.14 35.03
C GLU A 749 84.74 -59.41 35.07
N LEU A 750 83.70 -59.99 35.69
CA LEU A 750 82.40 -59.33 35.87
C LEU A 750 82.43 -58.10 36.79
N GLN A 751 83.33 -58.06 37.79
CA GLN A 751 83.52 -56.87 38.64
C GLN A 751 84.30 -55.75 37.94
N ASP A 752 85.23 -56.10 37.05
CA ASP A 752 86.02 -55.17 36.26
C ASP A 752 85.22 -54.67 35.05
N ASP A 753 84.32 -55.48 34.48
CA ASP A 753 83.30 -55.08 33.51
C ASP A 753 82.29 -54.10 34.13
N LEU A 754 81.76 -54.40 35.33
CA LEU A 754 80.86 -53.49 36.04
C LEU A 754 81.56 -52.19 36.48
N GLN A 755 82.82 -52.26 36.92
CA GLN A 755 83.63 -51.06 37.15
C GLN A 755 83.94 -50.32 35.84
N GLY A 756 84.12 -51.03 34.73
CA GLY A 756 84.31 -50.45 33.40
C GLY A 756 83.08 -49.68 32.94
N MET A 757 81.89 -50.29 33.03
CA MET A 757 80.60 -49.65 32.75
C MET A 757 80.31 -48.48 33.69
N ASN A 758 80.64 -48.58 34.98
CA ASN A 758 80.49 -47.45 35.90
C ASN A 758 81.46 -46.32 35.54
N ARG A 759 82.73 -46.62 35.21
CA ARG A 759 83.70 -45.61 34.75
C ARG A 759 83.29 -44.97 33.42
N THR A 760 82.72 -45.71 32.46
CA THR A 760 82.23 -45.10 31.22
C THR A 760 80.96 -44.28 31.46
N MET A 761 80.08 -44.67 32.37
CA MET A 761 78.93 -43.84 32.80
C MET A 761 79.36 -42.58 33.57
N GLU A 762 80.42 -42.65 34.37
CA GLU A 762 81.01 -41.49 35.05
C GLU A 762 81.73 -40.56 34.06
N LEU A 763 82.49 -41.11 33.10
CA LEU A 763 83.11 -40.34 32.02
C LEU A 763 82.06 -39.68 31.13
N LEU A 764 81.01 -40.39 30.68
CA LEU A 764 79.93 -39.81 29.88
C LEU A 764 79.19 -38.69 30.63
N ARG A 765 79.04 -38.80 31.96
CA ARG A 765 78.49 -37.71 32.80
C ARG A 765 79.45 -36.53 32.95
N GLN A 766 80.76 -36.77 33.02
CA GLN A 766 81.77 -35.71 33.04
C GLN A 766 81.89 -35.03 31.67
N GLU A 767 81.72 -35.76 30.57
CA GLU A 767 81.63 -35.23 29.20
C GLU A 767 80.33 -34.43 29.00
N GLU A 768 79.18 -34.93 29.47
CA GLU A 768 77.90 -34.20 29.49
C GLU A 768 78.00 -32.90 30.30
N GLN A 769 78.64 -32.94 31.47
CA GLN A 769 78.89 -31.76 32.30
C GLN A 769 79.87 -30.78 31.62
N ALA A 770 80.97 -31.28 31.02
CA ALA A 770 81.92 -30.46 30.28
C ALA A 770 81.28 -29.82 29.04
N GLU A 771 80.37 -30.50 28.33
CA GLU A 771 79.60 -29.91 27.23
C GLU A 771 78.53 -28.93 27.72
N CYS A 772 77.93 -29.14 28.89
CA CYS A 772 77.09 -28.12 29.54
C CYS A 772 77.90 -26.87 29.91
N GLU A 773 79.12 -27.02 30.42
CA GLU A 773 80.02 -25.90 30.71
C GLU A 773 80.55 -25.21 29.44
N ARG A 774 80.87 -25.97 28.38
CA ARG A 774 81.25 -25.44 27.06
C ARG A 774 80.12 -24.68 26.40
N THR A 775 78.90 -25.21 26.40
CA THR A 775 77.73 -24.53 25.84
C THR A 775 77.34 -23.30 26.67
N HIS A 776 77.43 -23.35 28.00
CA HIS A 776 77.18 -22.17 28.85
C HIS A 776 78.25 -21.08 28.68
N SER A 777 79.53 -21.45 28.65
CA SER A 777 80.63 -20.50 28.38
C SER A 777 80.59 -19.94 26.96
N ALA A 778 80.19 -20.73 25.96
CA ALA A 778 79.92 -20.26 24.60
C ALA A 778 78.73 -19.27 24.55
N GLN A 779 77.64 -19.54 25.27
CA GLN A 779 76.51 -18.59 25.40
C GLN A 779 76.95 -17.27 26.05
N LEU A 780 77.75 -17.33 27.12
CA LEU A 780 78.34 -16.15 27.76
C LEU A 780 79.29 -15.40 26.81
N HIS A 781 80.10 -16.11 26.02
CA HIS A 781 81.01 -15.51 25.06
C HIS A 781 80.26 -14.88 23.88
N VAL A 782 79.19 -15.50 23.36
CA VAL A 782 78.28 -14.88 22.38
C VAL A 782 77.63 -13.61 22.96
N ALA A 783 77.22 -13.63 24.23
CA ALA A 783 76.69 -12.44 24.90
C ALA A 783 77.74 -11.33 25.13
N GLN A 784 79.02 -11.69 25.29
CA GLN A 784 80.15 -10.74 25.30
C GLN A 784 80.40 -10.18 23.90
N LEU A 785 80.56 -11.04 22.89
CA LEU A 785 80.80 -10.66 21.50
C LEU A 785 79.70 -9.74 20.94
N ASN A 786 78.43 -9.99 21.28
CA ASN A 786 77.34 -9.08 20.90
C ASN A 786 77.52 -7.67 21.50
N LYS A 787 77.87 -7.56 22.79
CA LYS A 787 78.19 -6.28 23.44
C LYS A 787 79.43 -5.62 22.86
N GLU A 788 80.45 -6.42 22.52
CA GLU A 788 81.66 -5.91 21.88
C GLU A 788 81.36 -5.38 20.49
N VAL A 789 80.57 -6.11 19.67
CA VAL A 789 80.07 -5.69 18.35
C VAL A 789 79.30 -4.38 18.44
N ASP A 790 78.44 -4.18 19.44
CA ASP A 790 77.77 -2.90 19.65
C ASP A 790 78.74 -1.79 20.05
N SER A 791 79.72 -2.07 20.91
CA SER A 791 80.82 -1.12 21.22
C SER A 791 81.69 -0.81 20.00
N GLN A 792 81.86 -1.76 19.08
CA GLN A 792 82.62 -1.64 17.84
C GLN A 792 81.87 -0.75 16.85
N LYS A 793 80.54 -0.91 16.72
CA LYS A 793 79.68 0.02 15.94
C LYS A 793 79.87 1.45 16.44
N GLU A 794 79.72 1.70 17.74
CA GLU A 794 79.96 3.05 18.29
C GLU A 794 81.40 3.56 18.05
N LYS A 795 82.41 2.70 18.12
CA LYS A 795 83.82 3.06 17.85
C LYS A 795 84.01 3.41 16.38
N LEU A 796 83.44 2.65 15.44
CA LEU A 796 83.40 2.98 14.01
C LEU A 796 82.71 4.33 13.77
N ASP A 797 81.60 4.57 14.46
CA ASP A 797 80.87 5.84 14.44
C ASP A 797 81.67 7.03 15.01
N ARG A 798 82.62 6.79 15.91
CA ARG A 798 83.55 7.80 16.43
C ARG A 798 84.75 7.99 15.50
N VAL A 799 85.32 6.91 14.96
CA VAL A 799 86.48 6.92 14.06
C VAL A 799 86.12 7.52 12.70
N THR A 800 84.99 7.19 12.09
CA THR A 800 84.53 7.82 10.83
C THR A 800 84.38 9.35 10.98
N LYS A 801 83.90 9.82 12.13
CA LYS A 801 83.81 11.25 12.48
C LYS A 801 85.19 11.88 12.74
N GLN A 802 86.19 11.10 13.16
CA GLN A 802 87.59 11.56 13.28
C GLN A 802 88.35 11.53 11.94
N CYS A 803 88.24 10.48 11.13
CA CYS A 803 88.85 10.40 9.81
C CYS A 803 88.33 11.53 8.92
N SER A 804 87.02 11.76 8.86
CA SER A 804 86.45 12.90 8.11
C SER A 804 86.86 14.29 8.63
N LYS A 805 87.37 14.40 9.87
CA LYS A 805 88.03 15.60 10.40
C LYS A 805 89.51 15.67 9.99
N LEU A 806 90.26 14.57 10.12
CA LEU A 806 91.65 14.48 9.70
C LEU A 806 91.82 14.68 8.18
N THR A 807 90.90 14.19 7.35
CA THR A 807 90.84 14.47 5.90
C THR A 807 90.59 15.96 5.60
N ARG A 808 89.97 16.72 6.51
CA ARG A 808 89.88 18.19 6.37
C ARG A 808 91.17 18.89 6.82
N GLU A 809 91.85 18.36 7.83
CA GLU A 809 93.10 18.91 8.37
C GLU A 809 94.31 18.64 7.47
N THR A 810 94.39 17.48 6.82
CA THR A 810 95.40 17.21 5.77
C THR A 810 95.21 18.12 4.55
N ARG A 811 93.97 18.39 4.16
CA ARG A 811 93.61 19.32 3.07
C ARG A 811 93.83 20.80 3.40
N SER A 812 93.95 21.18 4.66
CA SER A 812 94.31 22.56 5.06
C SER A 812 95.82 22.74 5.27
N ALA A 813 96.55 21.69 5.67
CA ALA A 813 97.99 21.75 5.92
C ALA A 813 98.85 21.83 4.63
N LYS A 814 98.32 21.43 3.47
CA LYS A 814 98.99 21.57 2.16
C LYS A 814 98.06 22.26 1.18
N SER A 815 98.45 23.45 0.70
CA SER A 815 97.64 24.22 -0.25
C SER A 815 97.62 23.54 -1.62
N GLY A 816 96.53 22.83 -1.91
CA GLY A 816 96.31 22.12 -3.17
C GLY A 816 94.89 21.56 -3.26
N ALA A 817 94.08 22.08 -4.17
CA ALA A 817 92.63 21.83 -4.22
C ALA A 817 92.23 20.50 -4.90
N GLY A 818 92.92 19.40 -4.59
CA GLY A 818 92.61 18.06 -5.10
C GLY A 818 93.14 16.97 -4.17
N ARG A 819 92.59 15.75 -4.26
CA ARG A 819 93.02 14.60 -3.42
C ARG A 819 94.54 14.52 -3.40
N SER A 820 95.13 14.57 -2.22
CA SER A 820 96.59 14.58 -2.09
C SER A 820 97.19 13.22 -2.49
N PHE A 821 98.52 13.14 -2.59
CA PHE A 821 99.18 11.86 -2.83
C PHE A 821 98.96 10.91 -1.65
N GLU A 822 99.04 11.43 -0.43
CA GLU A 822 98.81 10.70 0.81
C GLU A 822 97.37 10.17 0.91
N GLU A 823 96.36 10.90 0.43
CA GLU A 823 94.98 10.39 0.42
C GLU A 823 94.81 9.19 -0.50
N ARG A 824 95.38 9.20 -1.72
CA ARG A 824 95.31 8.04 -2.62
C ARG A 824 96.16 6.87 -2.12
N ASP A 825 97.30 7.14 -1.50
CA ASP A 825 98.15 6.11 -0.89
C ASP A 825 97.47 5.49 0.35
N MET A 826 96.73 6.28 1.14
CA MET A 826 95.86 5.74 2.20
C MET A 826 94.73 4.89 1.63
N GLU A 827 93.95 5.36 0.63
CA GLU A 827 92.89 4.56 0.00
C GLU A 827 93.43 3.24 -0.62
N LEU A 828 94.62 3.28 -1.24
CA LEU A 828 95.28 2.08 -1.78
C LEU A 828 95.83 1.14 -0.69
N ARG A 829 96.32 1.67 0.43
CA ARG A 829 96.74 0.85 1.58
C ARG A 829 95.55 0.22 2.27
N GLU A 830 94.49 0.99 2.56
CA GLU A 830 93.25 0.49 3.15
C GLU A 830 92.62 -0.61 2.30
N THR A 831 92.48 -0.41 0.98
CA THR A 831 91.92 -1.44 0.09
C THR A 831 92.83 -2.65 -0.08
N ARG A 832 94.16 -2.49 -0.08
CA ARG A 832 95.09 -3.64 -0.13
C ARG A 832 95.13 -4.39 1.19
N ASP A 833 95.10 -3.70 2.32
CA ASP A 833 95.18 -4.33 3.64
C ASP A 833 93.82 -4.89 4.09
N PHE A 834 92.69 -4.38 3.58
CA PHE A 834 91.37 -5.04 3.64
C PHE A 834 91.36 -6.35 2.83
N ASN A 835 91.88 -6.36 1.59
CA ASN A 835 92.06 -7.61 0.85
C ASN A 835 93.00 -8.60 1.57
N ARG A 836 94.01 -8.11 2.31
CA ARG A 836 94.91 -8.92 3.14
C ARG A 836 94.36 -9.29 4.52
N SER A 837 93.25 -8.72 4.97
CA SER A 837 92.55 -9.15 6.18
C SER A 837 91.48 -10.17 5.82
N VAL A 838 90.65 -9.91 4.81
CA VAL A 838 89.69 -10.87 4.25
C VAL A 838 90.39 -12.12 3.71
N GLY A 839 91.53 -11.96 3.02
CA GLY A 839 92.36 -13.09 2.57
C GLY A 839 93.03 -13.86 3.72
N ARG A 840 93.12 -13.29 4.93
CA ARG A 840 93.63 -13.99 6.12
C ARG A 840 92.54 -14.72 6.87
N THR A 841 91.39 -14.08 7.09
CA THR A 841 90.25 -14.75 7.75
C THR A 841 89.69 -15.88 6.90
N LEU A 842 89.78 -15.80 5.56
CA LEU A 842 89.53 -16.93 4.66
C LEU A 842 90.58 -18.03 4.74
N LEU A 843 91.84 -17.73 5.05
CA LEU A 843 92.89 -18.74 5.30
C LEU A 843 92.67 -19.42 6.65
N GLU A 844 92.45 -18.65 7.70
CA GLU A 844 92.18 -19.13 9.07
C GLU A 844 90.94 -20.04 9.10
N ALA A 845 89.83 -19.62 8.48
CA ALA A 845 88.63 -20.48 8.34
C ALA A 845 88.87 -21.75 7.50
N VAL A 846 89.82 -21.74 6.56
CA VAL A 846 90.23 -22.90 5.75
C VAL A 846 91.17 -23.85 6.50
N GLU A 847 91.89 -23.38 7.51
CA GLU A 847 92.66 -24.22 8.42
C GLU A 847 91.76 -24.85 9.50
N ASP A 848 90.79 -24.09 10.04
CA ASP A 848 89.83 -24.58 11.04
C ASP A 848 88.76 -25.54 10.47
N THR A 849 88.40 -25.44 9.19
CA THR A 849 87.37 -26.30 8.56
C THR A 849 87.83 -26.97 7.25
N PRO A 850 88.52 -28.12 7.31
CA PRO A 850 89.09 -28.81 6.15
C PRO A 850 88.16 -29.06 4.93
N PRO A 851 86.87 -29.42 5.04
CA PRO A 851 86.04 -29.64 3.85
C PRO A 851 85.69 -28.35 3.08
N LEU A 852 85.62 -27.20 3.75
CA LEU A 852 85.35 -25.90 3.11
C LEU A 852 86.49 -25.46 2.17
N ARG A 853 87.71 -25.95 2.42
CA ARG A 853 88.90 -25.69 1.59
C ARG A 853 88.68 -26.01 0.11
N ALA A 854 87.97 -27.10 -0.20
CA ALA A 854 87.71 -27.51 -1.59
C ALA A 854 86.80 -26.51 -2.31
N SER A 855 85.67 -26.16 -1.69
CA SER A 855 84.70 -25.19 -2.23
C SER A 855 85.31 -23.80 -2.40
N ILE A 856 86.10 -23.34 -1.42
CA ILE A 856 86.76 -22.02 -1.48
C ILE A 856 87.82 -22.01 -2.59
N HIS A 857 88.64 -23.07 -2.74
CA HIS A 857 89.54 -23.20 -3.90
C HIS A 857 88.78 -23.16 -5.23
N GLN A 858 87.63 -23.83 -5.34
CA GLN A 858 86.84 -23.87 -6.57
C GLN A 858 86.30 -22.49 -6.97
N TYR A 859 85.78 -21.69 -6.02
CA TYR A 859 85.31 -20.34 -6.30
C TYR A 859 86.44 -19.36 -6.67
N PHE A 860 87.59 -19.43 -5.99
CA PHE A 860 88.76 -18.62 -6.37
C PHE A 860 89.30 -18.98 -7.77
N LEU A 861 89.32 -20.27 -8.12
CA LEU A 861 89.67 -20.74 -9.46
C LEU A 861 88.69 -20.23 -10.52
N GLN A 862 87.37 -20.26 -10.26
CA GLN A 862 86.37 -19.68 -11.17
C GLN A 862 86.52 -18.17 -11.34
N ALA A 863 86.95 -17.45 -10.29
CA ALA A 863 87.19 -16.00 -10.34
C ALA A 863 88.51 -15.60 -11.01
N ASN A 864 89.36 -16.56 -11.42
CA ASN A 864 90.74 -16.33 -11.87
C ASN A 864 91.60 -15.55 -10.86
N LEU A 865 91.32 -15.68 -9.57
CA LEU A 865 92.08 -15.06 -8.48
C LEU A 865 92.87 -16.12 -7.72
N SER A 866 94.18 -15.96 -7.61
CA SER A 866 95.02 -16.85 -6.81
C SER A 866 94.72 -16.68 -5.32
N LEU A 867 94.48 -17.79 -4.59
CA LEU A 867 94.48 -17.74 -3.13
C LEU A 867 95.79 -17.13 -2.62
N PRO A 868 95.77 -16.26 -1.59
CA PRO A 868 96.98 -15.85 -0.89
C PRO A 868 97.72 -17.09 -0.37
N SER A 869 98.98 -17.26 -0.74
CA SER A 869 99.77 -18.38 -0.24
C SER A 869 100.26 -18.10 1.19
N PRO A 870 100.24 -19.10 2.11
CA PRO A 870 100.78 -18.95 3.45
C PRO A 870 102.31 -18.80 3.37
N SER A 871 102.77 -17.56 3.47
CA SER A 871 104.18 -17.17 3.27
C SER A 871 105.03 -17.48 4.49
N SER A 872 105.40 -18.76 4.64
CA SER A 872 106.35 -19.23 5.64
C SER A 872 107.64 -18.41 5.58
N THR A 873 107.87 -17.60 6.62
CA THR A 873 109.05 -16.73 6.74
C THR A 873 109.74 -16.97 8.08
N ARG A 874 110.65 -17.94 8.07
CA ARG A 874 111.87 -17.94 8.91
C ARG A 874 112.59 -16.59 8.69
N GLN A 875 113.28 -15.96 9.65
CA GLN A 875 113.74 -16.40 10.97
C GLN A 875 114.28 -15.18 11.75
N SER A 876 114.44 -15.31 13.08
CA SER A 876 115.53 -14.67 13.87
C SER A 876 115.52 -13.12 14.07
N SER A 877 116.18 -12.55 15.09
CA SER A 877 116.32 -12.90 16.53
C SER A 877 117.11 -11.78 17.25
N ARG A 878 116.81 -11.53 18.52
CA ARG A 878 117.71 -10.94 19.54
C ARG A 878 117.12 -11.26 20.92
N THR A 879 117.64 -12.31 21.60
CA THR A 879 118.58 -12.23 22.75
C THR A 879 117.94 -11.69 24.03
N SER A 880 118.01 -12.38 25.18
CA SER A 880 118.83 -13.54 25.61
C SER A 880 117.95 -14.56 26.39
N SER A 881 118.36 -15.66 27.03
CA SER A 881 119.59 -16.49 27.22
C SER A 881 119.17 -17.73 28.05
N ALA A 882 119.85 -18.89 28.16
CA ALA A 882 120.88 -19.65 27.39
C ALA A 882 121.04 -21.02 28.15
N ARG A 883 121.95 -21.98 27.93
CA ARG A 883 123.10 -22.17 27.01
C ARG A 883 123.45 -23.68 26.90
N SER A 884 124.06 -24.09 25.77
CA SER A 884 124.96 -25.27 25.58
C SER A 884 124.46 -26.72 25.76
N SER A 885 124.98 -27.58 24.87
CA SER A 885 124.84 -29.04 24.77
C SER A 885 126.14 -29.77 25.14
N VAL A 886 126.17 -31.13 25.17
CA VAL A 886 127.19 -32.02 24.52
C VAL A 886 127.10 -33.52 24.93
N SER A 887 127.22 -34.42 23.93
CA SER A 887 127.63 -35.85 23.98
C SER A 887 126.68 -37.00 24.46
N LEU A 888 127.12 -38.23 24.12
CA LEU A 888 126.62 -39.59 24.44
C LEU A 888 125.23 -39.97 23.87
N ARG A 889 124.99 -41.09 23.16
CA ARG A 889 125.73 -42.33 22.81
C ARG A 889 126.09 -43.29 23.96
N SER A 890 125.54 -44.51 23.89
CA SER A 890 125.72 -45.67 24.81
C SER A 890 125.12 -45.44 26.22
N SER A 891 124.47 -46.41 26.90
CA SER A 891 124.29 -47.85 26.67
C SER A 891 122.91 -48.37 27.15
N ALA A 892 122.69 -49.68 26.96
CA ALA A 892 121.85 -50.61 27.75
C ALA A 892 121.32 -50.13 29.14
N SER A 893 120.14 -50.57 29.62
CA SER A 893 119.26 -51.68 29.16
C SER A 893 117.83 -51.63 29.73
N SER A 894 116.96 -52.48 29.16
CA SER A 894 115.73 -53.07 29.72
C SER A 894 114.54 -52.14 30.02
N SER A 895 113.30 -52.50 29.64
CA SER A 895 112.84 -53.66 28.86
C SER A 895 111.58 -53.31 28.06
N ALA A 896 111.50 -53.83 26.82
CA ALA A 896 110.39 -53.59 25.90
C ALA A 896 109.73 -54.90 25.47
N SER A 897 108.39 -54.92 25.47
CA SER A 897 107.52 -55.88 24.78
C SER A 897 106.05 -55.54 25.09
N ASN A 898 105.06 -55.68 24.20
CA ASN A 898 105.15 -55.99 22.76
C ASN A 898 103.88 -55.53 22.02
N SER A 899 103.99 -55.35 20.70
CA SER A 899 102.86 -55.24 19.77
C SER A 899 103.39 -55.38 18.33
N PRO A 900 102.65 -55.92 17.34
CA PRO A 900 101.57 -56.92 17.39
C PRO A 900 101.75 -58.02 16.29
N ARG A 901 100.66 -58.73 15.95
CA ARG A 901 100.37 -59.46 14.67
C ARG A 901 100.98 -60.85 14.42
N GLY A 902 100.20 -61.64 13.67
CA GLY A 902 100.56 -62.90 13.01
C GLY A 902 99.87 -64.12 13.62
N SER A 903 99.10 -64.94 12.88
CA SER A 903 98.66 -64.86 11.47
C SER A 903 97.46 -65.79 11.21
N THR A 904 96.87 -65.73 10.00
CA THR A 904 96.03 -66.78 9.36
C THR A 904 94.67 -67.13 10.02
N LEU A 905 93.56 -67.35 9.29
CA LEU A 905 93.30 -67.37 7.84
C LEU A 905 91.82 -67.06 7.51
N CYS A 906 91.54 -66.96 6.21
CA CYS A 906 90.26 -67.01 5.46
C CYS A 906 89.07 -67.77 6.09
N SER A 907 87.79 -67.53 5.73
CA SER A 907 87.12 -66.60 4.79
C SER A 907 85.58 -66.76 4.95
N LEU A 908 84.67 -65.85 4.56
CA LEU A 908 84.33 -65.44 3.19
C LEU A 908 83.38 -64.19 3.14
N THR A 909 83.27 -63.62 1.95
CA THR A 909 82.20 -62.76 1.34
C THR A 909 80.83 -62.66 2.05
N THR A 910 80.06 -61.55 2.00
CA THR A 910 80.06 -60.29 1.18
C THR A 910 79.19 -59.23 1.91
N ARG A 911 79.40 -57.90 1.83
CA ARG A 911 78.89 -56.92 0.82
C ARG A 911 77.41 -57.12 0.42
N THR A 912 76.54 -56.09 0.30
CA THR A 912 76.68 -54.61 0.41
C THR A 912 75.31 -53.93 0.65
N LEU A 913 75.34 -52.61 0.95
CA LEU A 913 74.52 -51.45 0.48
C LEU A 913 73.25 -51.74 -0.39
N GLU A 914 72.23 -50.88 -0.48
CA GLU A 914 72.12 -49.39 -0.39
C GLU A 914 70.63 -49.03 -0.07
N LEU A 915 70.26 -48.09 0.81
CA LEU A 915 70.09 -46.63 0.60
C LEU A 915 69.47 -46.15 -0.74
N GLY A 916 68.31 -45.47 -0.63
CA GLY A 916 67.74 -44.59 -1.67
C GLY A 916 66.72 -45.23 -2.62
N LEU A 917 65.82 -44.47 -3.27
CA LEU A 917 65.52 -43.04 -3.14
C LEU A 917 64.12 -42.71 -3.74
N ALA A 918 63.50 -41.64 -3.25
CA ALA A 918 62.48 -40.79 -3.88
C ALA A 918 61.35 -41.43 -4.74
N LEU A 919 60.13 -41.42 -4.17
CA LEU A 919 58.98 -40.70 -4.74
C LEU A 919 58.15 -40.10 -3.60
#